data_AF-A0A0G2GIY5-F1
#
_entry.id   AF-A0A0G2GIY5-F1
#
_cell.length_a   1.000
_cell.length_b   1.000
_cell.length_c   1.000
_cell.angle_alpha   90.00
_cell.angle_beta   90.00
_cell.angle_gamma   90.00
#
_symmetry.space_group_name_H-M   'P 1'
#
loop_
_entity.id
_entity.type
_entity.pdbx_description
1 polymer ?
#
loop_
_entity_poly.entity_id
_entity_poly.type
_entity_poly.pdbx_seq_one_letter_code
_entity_poly.pdbx_strand_id
1 'polypeptide(L)'
;MRIASAAQPNLTPSYRNSALTDFLAANNISAAEIRDNYERRREQATRGAENSAPQTPNAGSSSNNDAQPEEAEASPAAPSPSTRKRKASEISAEAKNLTKIKKSKAFQKKKAQRKAEAGDSDSDYDDALAKDMCKKMQPPPGQLENCEICNKRFTVTSYSKTGPDGGLLCTPCGKELAAEAGPSKKQKKPAGQARRRKLESDRMDATYKAQGAKTLEQLCIEKVAKHHNDIDEFGDLPENVLERIAEIFSKKRVLNPRTLKLFLRPDLDSVAVHDAAYLETEDYTELFANAPHLKKVILRNACQFKDENMEYMLDKCRDVQYLQLYAANLVTDNVWNELFKRQGEKLQDLKLQWLDAAFDDDSVETMVEHAPNLVRLKLKLCRRITSKSIDAIAKLKHLRHLSLQTSAEVPSERIVNLIGCVGADLETLSLEHFLDADDDVLDAIHSQCRNLRKLRFSENDYCSDAAFADLFTDWANTPLHNADFNSTRDVDNQNPKGPEQPIGLASDGFQALMSHSGQKLSSLNIASCRHISHQAFMNVFDGQNIYPELKTIDISFCNHVDTVVVAGIFKSCPKLERLVSFGNFNVEGVVVPKGVILIGVPKALDTIEQAGITDFDLAVAASLMEPLEQASNMIVDVGA
;
A
#
# COMPACT_ATOMS: atom_id res chain seq x y z
N MET A 1 63.77 46.61 33.47
CA MET A 1 64.38 45.53 34.28
C MET A 1 63.38 44.39 34.30
N ARG A 2 63.66 43.31 33.55
CA ARG A 2 63.79 41.89 33.99
C ARG A 2 62.55 41.28 34.65
N ILE A 3 62.14 40.02 34.46
CA ILE A 3 62.41 38.86 33.58
C ILE A 3 61.18 37.92 33.80
N ALA A 4 60.96 37.02 32.83
CA ALA A 4 59.85 36.10 32.58
C ALA A 4 59.63 34.86 33.51
N SER A 5 58.58 34.09 33.15
CA SER A 5 58.37 32.62 33.21
C SER A 5 57.40 32.12 34.31
N ALA A 6 56.45 31.18 34.12
CA ALA A 6 56.30 30.07 33.17
C ALA A 6 54.80 29.66 32.98
N ALA A 7 54.53 28.66 32.13
CA ALA A 7 53.29 28.38 31.41
C ALA A 7 52.47 27.11 31.82
N GLN A 8 51.17 27.14 31.49
CA GLN A 8 50.21 26.09 31.02
C GLN A 8 49.68 24.98 31.97
N PRO A 9 48.47 24.38 31.72
CA PRO A 9 47.74 24.30 30.45
C PRO A 9 46.22 24.65 30.43
N ASN A 10 45.76 24.95 29.20
CA ASN A 10 44.38 25.16 28.77
C ASN A 10 43.57 23.85 28.75
N LEU A 11 42.39 23.86 29.36
CA LEU A 11 41.32 22.89 29.14
C LEU A 11 40.47 23.35 27.96
N THR A 12 40.43 22.56 26.88
CA THR A 12 39.50 22.76 25.75
C THR A 12 38.14 22.10 26.05
N PRO A 13 37.01 22.67 25.60
CA PRO A 13 35.70 22.04 25.74
C PRO A 13 35.56 20.88 24.73
N SER A 14 35.17 19.71 25.24
CA SER A 14 34.83 18.53 24.45
C SER A 14 33.58 18.79 23.60
N TYR A 15 33.75 18.88 22.29
CA TYR A 15 32.65 18.75 21.33
C TYR A 15 32.25 17.27 21.26
N ARG A 16 30.97 16.98 21.50
CA ARG A 16 30.36 15.66 21.24
C ARG A 16 30.35 15.41 19.74
N ASN A 17 31.09 14.41 19.27
CA ASN A 17 31.01 13.93 17.89
C ASN A 17 29.68 13.17 17.69
N SER A 18 29.09 13.30 16.50
CA SER A 18 27.83 12.63 16.16
C SER A 18 28.04 11.12 15.95
N ALA A 19 27.01 10.31 16.14
CA ALA A 19 27.04 8.86 15.88
C ALA A 19 27.47 8.50 14.45
N LEU A 20 27.26 9.40 13.49
CA LEU A 20 27.72 9.26 12.11
C LEU A 20 29.24 9.41 11.98
N THR A 21 29.84 10.27 12.80
CA THR A 21 31.28 10.52 12.83
C THR A 21 32.03 9.30 13.40
N ASP A 22 31.47 8.68 14.44
CA ASP A 22 32.03 7.46 15.03
C ASP A 22 31.86 6.24 14.10
N PHE A 23 30.75 6.15 13.37
CA PHE A 23 30.53 5.12 12.35
C PHE A 23 31.53 5.23 11.19
N LEU A 24 31.82 6.43 10.71
CA LEU A 24 32.77 6.65 9.62
C LEU A 24 34.22 6.38 10.07
N ALA A 25 34.58 6.76 11.30
CA ALA A 25 35.89 6.46 11.88
C ALA A 25 36.10 4.94 12.09
N ALA A 26 35.07 4.23 12.59
CA ALA A 26 35.13 2.77 12.79
C ALA A 26 35.28 1.97 11.48
N ASN A 27 34.94 2.58 10.34
CA ASN A 27 35.07 1.96 9.02
C ASN A 27 36.30 2.47 8.23
N ASN A 28 37.23 3.19 8.88
CA ASN A 28 38.41 3.81 8.25
C ASN A 28 38.05 4.78 7.09
N ILE A 29 36.92 5.47 7.20
CA ILE A 29 36.47 6.44 6.20
C ILE A 29 36.69 7.84 6.77
N SER A 30 37.75 8.51 6.33
CA SER A 30 38.04 9.89 6.74
C SER A 30 37.19 10.89 5.97
N ALA A 31 36.38 11.67 6.69
CA ALA A 31 35.61 12.77 6.11
C ALA A 31 36.52 13.88 5.51
N ALA A 32 37.76 13.98 5.97
CA ALA A 32 38.76 14.86 5.36
C ALA A 32 39.23 14.31 3.99
N GLU A 33 39.50 13.01 3.88
CA GLU A 33 39.89 12.39 2.60
C GLU A 33 38.80 12.47 1.54
N ILE A 34 37.52 12.36 1.92
CA ILE A 34 36.40 12.50 0.98
C ILE A 34 36.35 13.92 0.41
N ARG A 35 36.55 14.93 1.26
CA ARG A 35 36.56 16.35 0.87
C ARG A 35 37.77 16.65 -0.01
N ASP A 36 38.94 16.20 0.38
CA ASP A 36 40.18 16.37 -0.38
C ASP A 36 40.10 15.66 -1.74
N ASN A 37 39.47 14.49 -1.84
CA ASN A 37 39.26 13.79 -3.12
C ASN A 37 38.17 14.43 -3.99
N TYR A 38 37.22 15.14 -3.39
CA TYR A 38 36.21 15.91 -4.12
C TYR A 38 36.83 17.19 -4.70
N GLU A 39 37.62 17.90 -3.89
CA GLU A 39 38.34 19.10 -4.32
C GLU A 39 39.38 18.78 -5.40
N ARG A 40 40.15 17.69 -5.26
CA ARG A 40 41.08 17.22 -6.30
C ARG A 40 40.39 16.91 -7.64
N ARG A 41 39.19 16.32 -7.59
CA ARG A 41 38.39 16.01 -8.79
C ARG A 41 37.84 17.27 -9.44
N ARG A 42 37.43 18.27 -8.64
CA ARG A 42 37.06 19.59 -9.17
C ARG A 42 38.24 20.28 -9.82
N GLU A 43 39.40 20.35 -9.15
CA GLU A 43 40.60 21.00 -9.69
C GLU A 43 41.13 20.32 -10.97
N GLN A 44 41.05 18.99 -11.06
CA GLN A 44 41.37 18.25 -12.29
C GLN A 44 40.39 18.54 -13.44
N ALA A 45 39.11 18.75 -13.13
CA ALA A 45 38.11 19.13 -14.13
C ALA A 45 38.31 20.59 -14.60
N THR A 46 38.68 21.52 -13.71
CA THR A 46 38.99 22.92 -14.08
C THR A 46 40.26 22.99 -14.92
N ARG A 47 41.33 22.24 -14.57
CA ARG A 47 42.56 22.15 -15.37
C ARG A 47 42.36 21.49 -16.74
N GLY A 48 41.37 20.60 -16.87
CA GLY A 48 40.95 20.02 -18.15
C GLY A 48 40.20 21.01 -19.05
N ALA A 49 39.48 21.97 -18.45
CA ALA A 49 38.76 23.01 -19.16
C ALA A 49 39.62 24.24 -19.53
N GLU A 50 40.70 24.51 -18.78
CA GLU A 50 41.61 25.64 -19.05
C GLU A 50 42.63 25.40 -20.18
N ASN A 51 42.78 24.16 -20.67
CA ASN A 51 43.65 23.82 -21.80
C ASN A 51 42.93 23.82 -23.16
N SER A 52 41.76 24.47 -23.26
CA SER A 52 41.04 24.61 -24.54
C SER A 52 40.37 25.97 -24.63
N ALA A 53 41.06 26.92 -25.27
CA ALA A 53 40.56 28.25 -25.63
C ALA A 53 40.99 28.57 -27.09
N PRO A 54 40.42 29.58 -27.76
CA PRO A 54 39.24 29.38 -28.62
C PRO A 54 39.43 29.98 -30.04
N GLN A 55 38.80 29.42 -31.07
CA GLN A 55 38.59 30.16 -32.34
C GLN A 55 37.23 29.84 -32.99
N THR A 56 36.31 30.77 -32.80
CA THR A 56 35.25 31.16 -33.77
C THR A 56 35.79 32.33 -34.63
N PRO A 57 35.15 32.80 -35.73
CA PRO A 57 33.82 32.47 -36.29
C PRO A 57 33.79 32.31 -37.84
N ASN A 58 32.81 31.60 -38.40
CA ASN A 58 31.90 32.20 -39.40
C ASN A 58 30.72 31.28 -39.76
N ALA A 59 29.59 31.91 -40.00
CA ALA A 59 28.28 31.33 -40.25
C ALA A 59 28.03 30.99 -41.73
N GLY A 60 27.16 30.00 -41.99
CA GLY A 60 26.53 29.79 -43.29
C GLY A 60 25.91 28.41 -43.48
N SER A 61 24.58 28.31 -43.28
CA SER A 61 23.58 27.48 -44.01
C SER A 61 23.85 25.99 -44.33
N SER A 62 22.96 25.02 -44.22
CA SER A 62 21.50 24.99 -44.00
C SER A 62 21.02 23.54 -43.83
N SER A 63 19.79 23.42 -43.32
CA SER A 63 18.77 22.39 -43.62
C SER A 63 18.90 20.95 -43.07
N ASN A 64 18.04 20.68 -42.08
CA ASN A 64 16.93 19.72 -42.06
C ASN A 64 17.11 18.24 -42.48
N ASN A 65 16.45 17.43 -41.64
CA ASN A 65 15.69 16.21 -41.91
C ASN A 65 16.35 14.83 -41.72
N ASP A 66 15.75 14.14 -40.75
CA ASP A 66 15.08 12.84 -40.87
C ASP A 66 15.84 11.50 -40.88
N ALA A 67 15.27 10.64 -40.04
CA ALA A 67 14.85 9.25 -40.28
C ALA A 67 15.89 8.12 -40.47
N GLN A 68 15.79 7.22 -39.48
CA GLN A 68 15.78 5.76 -39.56
C GLN A 68 17.03 4.96 -40.01
N PRO A 69 17.20 3.73 -39.46
CA PRO A 69 18.35 2.88 -39.76
C PRO A 69 17.99 1.73 -40.72
N GLU A 70 18.83 1.44 -41.72
CA GLU A 70 18.94 0.09 -42.30
C GLU A 70 20.33 -0.22 -42.90
N GLU A 71 20.71 -1.46 -42.61
CA GLU A 71 21.57 -2.49 -43.23
C GLU A 71 22.48 -2.28 -44.47
N ALA A 72 23.53 -3.12 -44.45
CA ALA A 72 24.15 -3.87 -45.55
C ALA A 72 25.53 -3.46 -46.10
N GLU A 73 26.47 -4.41 -45.89
CA GLU A 73 27.60 -4.85 -46.71
C GLU A 73 28.57 -3.87 -47.42
N ALA A 74 29.87 -3.98 -47.11
CA ALA A 74 30.86 -4.68 -47.97
C ALA A 74 32.32 -4.36 -47.56
N SER A 75 33.16 -5.39 -47.58
CA SER A 75 34.65 -5.38 -47.47
C SER A 75 35.29 -4.79 -48.76
N PRO A 76 36.64 -4.76 -49.01
CA PRO A 76 37.82 -5.29 -48.29
C PRO A 76 38.98 -4.25 -48.16
N ALA A 77 40.11 -4.48 -47.48
CA ALA A 77 41.28 -5.16 -48.03
C ALA A 77 42.42 -5.25 -47.00
N ALA A 78 43.04 -6.42 -46.93
CA ALA A 78 44.29 -6.73 -46.23
C ALA A 78 45.52 -6.29 -47.09
N PRO A 79 46.78 -6.37 -46.61
CA PRO A 79 47.44 -7.68 -46.46
C PRO A 79 48.34 -7.87 -45.21
N SER A 80 48.36 -9.15 -44.81
CA SER A 80 49.30 -9.96 -44.03
C SER A 80 50.76 -9.97 -44.60
N PRO A 81 51.83 -10.67 -44.09
CA PRO A 81 51.73 -12.00 -43.44
C PRO A 81 52.83 -12.54 -42.46
N SER A 82 52.44 -13.66 -41.82
CA SER A 82 53.24 -14.88 -41.50
C SER A 82 54.25 -14.82 -40.31
N THR A 83 54.55 -15.87 -39.54
CA THR A 83 54.14 -17.29 -39.48
C THR A 83 54.58 -17.93 -38.14
N ARG A 84 53.86 -18.99 -37.73
CA ARG A 84 54.32 -20.19 -36.97
C ARG A 84 54.71 -20.05 -35.48
N LYS A 85 53.73 -20.31 -34.60
CA LYS A 85 53.86 -21.19 -33.40
C LYS A 85 52.48 -21.71 -32.95
N ARG A 86 51.79 -22.46 -33.83
CA ARG A 86 50.68 -23.36 -33.47
C ARG A 86 51.21 -24.79 -33.48
N LYS A 87 51.32 -25.39 -32.30
CA LYS A 87 51.38 -26.85 -32.04
C LYS A 87 51.52 -27.22 -30.56
N ALA A 88 51.64 -26.24 -29.65
CA ALA A 88 51.79 -26.49 -28.21
C ALA A 88 50.51 -26.24 -27.36
N SER A 89 49.41 -25.71 -27.94
CA SER A 89 48.22 -25.29 -27.17
C SER A 89 47.06 -26.27 -27.14
N GLU A 90 46.97 -27.23 -28.07
CA GLU A 90 45.82 -28.16 -28.14
C GLU A 90 45.96 -29.36 -27.18
N ILE A 91 47.19 -29.82 -26.93
CA ILE A 91 47.48 -30.92 -25.98
C ILE A 91 47.13 -30.52 -24.52
N SER A 92 47.17 -29.22 -24.20
CA SER A 92 46.85 -28.68 -22.87
C SER A 92 45.34 -28.56 -22.60
N ALA A 93 44.53 -28.35 -23.65
CA ALA A 93 43.08 -28.19 -23.52
C ALA A 93 42.37 -29.55 -23.36
N GLU A 94 42.78 -30.57 -24.11
CA GLU A 94 42.24 -31.93 -23.96
C GLU A 94 42.62 -32.56 -22.61
N ALA A 95 43.85 -32.34 -22.13
CA ALA A 95 44.28 -32.83 -20.82
C ALA A 95 43.47 -32.21 -19.64
N LYS A 96 43.07 -30.94 -19.76
CA LYS A 96 42.22 -30.23 -18.77
C LYS A 96 40.75 -30.68 -18.82
N ASN A 97 40.24 -31.01 -20.00
CA ASN A 97 38.87 -31.52 -20.15
C ASN A 97 38.76 -32.98 -19.68
N LEU A 98 39.76 -33.82 -19.95
CA LEU A 98 39.82 -35.21 -19.45
C LEU A 98 39.96 -35.28 -17.92
N THR A 99 40.68 -34.35 -17.29
CA THR A 99 40.79 -34.28 -15.83
C THR A 99 39.51 -33.75 -15.15
N LYS A 100 38.77 -32.82 -15.78
CA LYS A 100 37.44 -32.38 -15.32
C LYS A 100 36.39 -33.50 -15.42
N ILE A 101 36.39 -34.28 -16.51
CA ILE A 101 35.46 -35.41 -16.70
C ILE A 101 35.79 -36.58 -15.74
N LYS A 102 37.07 -36.82 -15.44
CA LYS A 102 37.47 -37.84 -14.45
C LYS A 102 37.05 -37.45 -13.02
N LYS A 103 37.10 -36.16 -12.67
CA LYS A 103 36.64 -35.65 -11.35
C LYS A 103 35.11 -35.70 -11.20
N SER A 104 34.34 -35.41 -12.25
CA SER A 104 32.87 -35.49 -12.21
C SER A 104 32.34 -36.94 -12.12
N LYS A 105 32.99 -37.90 -12.79
CA LYS A 105 32.67 -39.33 -12.68
C LYS A 105 33.07 -39.92 -11.31
N ALA A 106 34.18 -39.47 -10.71
CA ALA A 106 34.57 -39.84 -9.35
C ALA A 106 33.57 -39.31 -8.30
N PHE A 107 33.01 -38.12 -8.51
CA PHE A 107 31.97 -37.52 -7.66
C PHE A 107 30.64 -38.29 -7.74
N GLN A 108 30.20 -38.68 -8.94
CA GLN A 108 29.00 -39.50 -9.10
C GLN A 108 29.15 -40.89 -8.46
N LYS A 109 30.34 -41.50 -8.54
CA LYS A 109 30.64 -42.79 -7.88
C LYS A 109 30.67 -42.68 -6.35
N LYS A 110 31.24 -41.61 -5.78
CA LYS A 110 31.20 -41.32 -4.33
C LYS A 110 29.78 -40.99 -3.82
N LYS A 111 28.97 -40.32 -4.64
CA LYS A 111 27.56 -40.00 -4.32
C LYS A 111 26.66 -41.25 -4.37
N ALA A 112 26.96 -42.19 -5.26
CA ALA A 112 26.28 -43.49 -5.30
C ALA A 112 26.69 -44.40 -4.13
N GLN A 113 27.97 -44.43 -3.75
CA GLN A 113 28.44 -45.16 -2.56
C GLN A 113 27.83 -44.63 -1.26
N ARG A 114 27.77 -43.30 -1.06
CA ARG A 114 27.10 -42.67 0.09
C ARG A 114 25.59 -42.93 0.16
N LYS A 115 24.97 -43.34 -0.94
CA LYS A 115 23.54 -43.71 -0.98
C LYS A 115 23.30 -45.19 -0.69
N ALA A 116 24.32 -46.04 -0.85
CA ALA A 116 24.23 -47.48 -0.61
C ALA A 116 24.46 -47.87 0.85
N GLU A 117 25.12 -47.00 1.64
CA GLU A 117 25.39 -47.21 3.08
C GLU A 117 24.30 -46.63 4.01
N ALA A 118 23.24 -46.03 3.46
CA ALA A 118 22.10 -45.48 4.22
C ALA A 118 20.93 -46.46 4.29
N GLY A 119 21.23 -47.73 4.58
CA GLY A 119 20.25 -48.78 4.85
C GLY A 119 20.23 -49.12 6.34
N ASP A 120 19.12 -48.75 6.98
CA ASP A 120 18.55 -49.32 8.21
C ASP A 120 19.37 -49.22 9.53
N SER A 121 19.04 -48.20 10.35
CA SER A 121 18.95 -48.28 11.83
C SER A 121 18.79 -46.87 12.43
N ASP A 122 17.93 -46.76 13.43
CA ASP A 122 17.45 -45.54 14.08
C ASP A 122 18.35 -45.14 15.27
N SER A 123 19.45 -44.42 15.02
CA SER A 123 20.18 -43.63 16.04
C SER A 123 21.38 -42.89 15.42
N ASP A 124 21.28 -41.59 15.11
CA ASP A 124 22.47 -40.75 14.83
C ASP A 124 22.14 -39.23 14.78
N TYR A 125 21.51 -38.71 15.84
CA TYR A 125 21.26 -37.25 15.95
C TYR A 125 22.50 -36.44 16.34
N ASP A 126 23.59 -37.06 16.80
CA ASP A 126 24.76 -36.34 17.34
C ASP A 126 25.94 -36.14 16.38
N ASP A 127 26.05 -36.87 15.25
CA ASP A 127 27.17 -36.65 14.29
C ASP A 127 26.89 -35.55 13.24
N ALA A 128 25.63 -35.08 13.14
CA ALA A 128 25.25 -34.01 12.22
C ALA A 128 25.66 -32.61 12.71
N LEU A 129 25.68 -32.39 14.03
CA LEU A 129 26.07 -31.12 14.63
C LEU A 129 27.59 -30.89 14.52
N ALA A 130 28.39 -31.94 14.67
CA ALA A 130 29.86 -31.87 14.60
C ALA A 130 30.37 -31.54 13.18
N LYS A 131 29.65 -31.95 12.12
CA LYS A 131 30.02 -31.63 10.73
C LYS A 131 29.65 -30.21 10.29
N ASP A 132 28.68 -29.55 10.94
CA ASP A 132 28.27 -28.20 10.55
C ASP A 132 29.17 -27.11 11.18
N MET A 133 29.87 -27.42 12.27
CA MET A 133 30.83 -26.52 12.92
C MET A 133 32.20 -26.41 12.20
N CYS A 134 32.43 -27.17 11.12
CA CYS A 134 33.68 -27.13 10.34
C CYS A 134 33.48 -26.70 8.87
N LYS A 135 32.48 -25.85 8.56
CA LYS A 135 32.45 -25.11 7.29
C LYS A 135 33.07 -23.73 7.49
N LYS A 136 34.08 -23.39 6.69
CA LYS A 136 34.70 -22.05 6.69
C LYS A 136 33.62 -20.98 6.51
N MET A 137 33.56 -20.01 7.44
CA MET A 137 32.68 -18.84 7.34
C MET A 137 32.89 -18.14 5.99
N GLN A 138 31.81 -17.98 5.24
CA GLN A 138 31.87 -17.28 3.97
C GLN A 138 31.88 -15.76 4.18
N PRO A 139 32.59 -15.00 3.33
CA PRO A 139 32.65 -13.56 3.45
C PRO A 139 31.26 -12.93 3.28
N PRO A 140 30.91 -11.92 4.08
CA PRO A 140 29.60 -11.28 4.01
C PRO A 140 29.38 -10.57 2.66
N PRO A 141 28.11 -10.40 2.23
CA PRO A 141 27.78 -9.71 0.98
C PRO A 141 28.39 -8.30 0.93
N GLY A 142 29.02 -7.96 -0.20
CA GLY A 142 29.73 -6.69 -0.41
C GLY A 142 31.26 -6.83 -0.47
N GLN A 143 31.83 -7.94 -0.02
CA GLN A 143 33.29 -8.20 -0.09
C GLN A 143 33.72 -8.77 -1.46
N LEU A 144 35.00 -8.62 -1.81
CA LEU A 144 35.56 -9.13 -3.06
C LEU A 144 36.23 -10.49 -2.84
N GLU A 145 35.74 -11.53 -3.54
CA GLU A 145 36.30 -12.90 -3.52
C GLU A 145 36.74 -13.32 -4.93
N ASN A 146 37.60 -14.35 -5.05
CA ASN A 146 37.95 -14.92 -6.35
C ASN A 146 37.06 -16.12 -6.69
N CYS A 147 36.53 -16.15 -7.91
CA CYS A 147 35.70 -17.25 -8.38
C CYS A 147 36.49 -18.57 -8.42
N GLU A 148 35.98 -19.63 -7.81
CA GLU A 148 36.65 -20.96 -7.76
C GLU A 148 37.00 -21.50 -9.16
N ILE A 149 36.19 -21.21 -10.18
CA ILE A 149 36.32 -21.82 -11.52
C ILE A 149 37.20 -20.99 -12.45
N CYS A 150 36.97 -19.68 -12.50
CA CYS A 150 37.67 -18.79 -13.43
C CYS A 150 38.70 -17.87 -12.75
N ASN A 151 38.81 -17.94 -11.42
CA ASN A 151 39.71 -17.16 -10.58
C ASN A 151 39.60 -15.64 -10.74
N LYS A 152 38.52 -15.14 -11.37
CA LYS A 152 38.23 -13.71 -11.46
C LYS A 152 37.71 -13.19 -10.14
N ARG A 153 38.24 -12.04 -9.72
CA ARG A 153 37.78 -11.32 -8.54
C ARG A 153 36.40 -10.71 -8.80
N PHE A 154 35.46 -10.94 -7.91
CA PHE A 154 34.08 -10.50 -8.03
C PHE A 154 33.49 -10.15 -6.66
N THR A 155 32.46 -9.31 -6.65
CA THR A 155 31.77 -8.95 -5.40
C THR A 155 30.82 -10.07 -4.99
N VAL A 156 31.00 -10.57 -3.77
CA VAL A 156 30.11 -11.55 -3.15
C VAL A 156 28.78 -10.88 -2.90
N THR A 157 27.73 -11.42 -3.50
CA THR A 157 26.33 -11.09 -3.19
C THR A 157 25.68 -12.26 -2.47
N SER A 158 24.53 -12.03 -1.84
CA SER A 158 23.69 -13.07 -1.22
C SER A 158 23.24 -14.17 -2.19
N TYR A 159 23.42 -13.96 -3.50
CA TYR A 159 23.08 -14.91 -4.57
C TYR A 159 24.30 -15.65 -5.14
N SER A 160 25.49 -15.42 -4.60
CA SER A 160 26.72 -16.10 -5.04
C SER A 160 26.64 -17.58 -4.70
N LYS A 161 26.89 -18.44 -5.70
CA LYS A 161 26.79 -19.89 -5.54
C LYS A 161 28.14 -20.48 -5.14
N THR A 162 28.12 -21.66 -4.54
CA THR A 162 29.33 -22.41 -4.19
C THR A 162 29.71 -23.38 -5.31
N GLY A 163 31.01 -23.50 -5.58
CA GLY A 163 31.57 -24.43 -6.54
C GLY A 163 31.83 -25.83 -5.96
N PRO A 164 32.31 -26.76 -6.80
CA PRO A 164 32.51 -28.17 -6.45
C PRO A 164 33.44 -28.43 -5.26
N ASP A 165 34.44 -27.58 -5.05
CA ASP A 165 35.44 -27.69 -3.99
C ASP A 165 35.16 -26.75 -2.79
N GLY A 166 34.00 -26.07 -2.78
CA GLY A 166 33.50 -25.29 -1.63
C GLY A 166 33.81 -23.79 -1.66
N GLY A 167 34.42 -23.28 -2.72
CA GLY A 167 34.68 -21.85 -2.96
C GLY A 167 33.49 -21.13 -3.61
N LEU A 168 33.53 -19.80 -3.64
CA LEU A 168 32.46 -18.98 -4.21
C LEU A 168 32.61 -18.81 -5.72
N LEU A 169 31.49 -18.67 -6.43
CA LEU A 169 31.43 -18.53 -7.88
C LEU A 169 30.89 -17.17 -8.29
N CYS A 170 31.52 -16.56 -9.29
CA CYS A 170 30.97 -15.39 -9.95
C CYS A 170 29.68 -15.74 -10.72
N THR A 171 28.85 -14.74 -10.97
CA THR A 171 27.53 -14.89 -11.61
C THR A 171 27.56 -15.65 -12.94
N PRO A 172 28.52 -15.43 -13.87
CA PRO A 172 28.61 -16.21 -15.10
C PRO A 172 28.86 -17.70 -14.85
N CYS A 173 29.89 -18.05 -14.06
CA CYS A 173 30.22 -19.44 -13.77
C CYS A 173 29.12 -20.16 -12.98
N GLY A 174 28.40 -19.44 -12.09
CA GLY A 174 27.26 -19.98 -11.35
C GLY A 174 25.98 -20.17 -12.19
N LYS A 175 25.87 -19.49 -13.34
CA LYS A 175 24.79 -19.70 -14.31
C LYS A 175 25.11 -20.89 -15.22
N GLU A 176 26.35 -20.99 -15.72
CA GLU A 176 26.82 -22.12 -16.54
C GLU A 176 26.67 -23.45 -15.79
N LEU A 177 27.14 -23.51 -14.53
CA LEU A 177 26.97 -24.71 -13.69
C LEU A 177 25.51 -25.09 -13.43
N ALA A 178 24.61 -24.10 -13.38
CA ALA A 178 23.19 -24.36 -13.18
C ALA A 178 22.49 -24.82 -14.47
N ALA A 179 22.95 -24.34 -15.63
CA ALA A 179 22.50 -24.81 -16.94
C ALA A 179 22.92 -26.27 -17.19
N GLU A 180 24.14 -26.64 -16.78
CA GLU A 180 24.64 -28.01 -16.90
C GLU A 180 23.99 -29.01 -15.91
N ALA A 181 23.45 -28.53 -14.79
CA ALA A 181 22.83 -29.37 -13.75
C ALA A 181 21.35 -29.76 -14.03
N GLY A 182 20.73 -29.21 -15.07
CA GLY A 182 19.30 -29.39 -15.37
C GLY A 182 18.37 -28.72 -14.32
N PRO A 183 17.05 -28.60 -14.60
CA PRO A 183 16.13 -27.92 -13.68
C PRO A 183 16.01 -28.70 -12.36
N SER A 184 16.55 -28.13 -11.28
CA SER A 184 16.38 -28.66 -9.94
C SER A 184 14.93 -28.48 -9.49
N LYS A 185 14.32 -29.55 -8.96
CA LYS A 185 13.00 -29.49 -8.31
C LYS A 185 13.04 -28.36 -7.27
N LYS A 186 12.17 -27.34 -7.43
CA LYS A 186 11.97 -26.29 -6.43
C LYS A 186 11.78 -26.96 -5.06
N GLN A 187 12.63 -26.63 -4.09
CA GLN A 187 12.41 -27.02 -2.71
C GLN A 187 11.01 -26.54 -2.31
N LYS A 188 10.14 -27.47 -1.91
CA LYS A 188 8.84 -27.12 -1.32
C LYS A 188 9.14 -26.26 -0.09
N LYS A 189 8.69 -25.00 -0.10
CA LYS A 189 8.66 -24.18 1.11
C LYS A 189 8.00 -25.01 2.23
N PRO A 190 8.49 -24.97 3.47
CA PRO A 190 7.86 -25.69 4.57
C PRO A 190 6.38 -25.29 4.63
N ALA A 191 5.48 -26.27 4.60
CA ALA A 191 4.03 -26.06 4.51
C ALA A 191 3.48 -25.14 5.61
N GLY A 192 4.17 -25.06 6.76
CA GLY A 192 3.86 -24.14 7.86
C GLY A 192 3.97 -22.66 7.50
N GLN A 193 4.97 -22.24 6.73
CA GLN A 193 5.17 -20.83 6.39
C GLN A 193 4.12 -20.32 5.38
N ALA A 194 3.71 -21.16 4.44
CA ALA A 194 2.64 -20.83 3.49
C ALA A 194 1.26 -20.78 4.16
N ARG A 195 1.00 -21.69 5.13
CA ARG A 195 -0.22 -21.65 5.95
C ARG A 195 -0.28 -20.41 6.84
N ARG A 196 0.85 -20.03 7.47
CA ARG A 196 0.95 -18.83 8.31
C ARG A 196 0.65 -17.55 7.52
N ARG A 197 1.28 -17.35 6.36
CA ARG A 197 1.02 -16.19 5.49
C ARG A 197 -0.41 -16.11 4.98
N LYS A 198 -1.03 -17.26 4.67
CA LYS A 198 -2.42 -17.30 4.22
C LYS A 198 -3.39 -16.96 5.36
N LEU A 199 -3.12 -17.44 6.58
CA LEU A 199 -3.90 -17.11 7.77
C LEU A 199 -3.82 -15.60 8.08
N GLU A 200 -2.63 -15.01 8.02
CA GLU A 200 -2.40 -13.56 8.19
C GLU A 200 -3.11 -12.76 7.08
N SER A 201 -3.01 -13.19 5.82
CA SER A 201 -3.74 -12.55 4.71
C SER A 201 -5.25 -12.67 4.83
N ASP A 202 -5.76 -13.81 5.32
CA ASP A 202 -7.19 -14.02 5.53
C ASP A 202 -7.69 -13.16 6.70
N ARG A 203 -6.86 -12.87 7.72
CA ARG A 203 -7.17 -12.01 8.88
C ARG A 203 -7.19 -10.51 8.57
N MET A 204 -6.32 -10.07 7.66
CA MET A 204 -6.32 -8.71 7.13
C MET A 204 -7.58 -8.39 6.30
N ASP A 205 -8.36 -9.39 5.89
CA ASP A 205 -9.62 -9.15 5.19
C ASP A 205 -10.66 -8.49 6.11
N ALA A 206 -11.31 -7.44 5.63
CA ALA A 206 -12.43 -6.76 6.31
C ALA A 206 -13.56 -7.73 6.70
N THR A 207 -13.75 -8.82 5.95
CA THR A 207 -14.78 -9.85 6.19
C THR A 207 -14.36 -10.96 7.16
N TYR A 208 -13.12 -10.93 7.65
CA TYR A 208 -12.63 -11.92 8.59
C TYR A 208 -13.25 -11.73 9.97
N LYS A 209 -14.00 -12.74 10.43
CA LYS A 209 -14.40 -12.86 11.83
C LYS A 209 -13.37 -13.72 12.54
N ALA A 210 -12.70 -13.16 13.55
CA ALA A 210 -11.70 -13.90 14.33
C ALA A 210 -12.27 -15.01 15.20
N GLN A 211 -13.59 -15.02 15.42
CA GLN A 211 -14.26 -16.00 16.25
C GLN A 211 -15.38 -16.71 15.50
N GLY A 212 -15.44 -18.03 15.70
CA GLY A 212 -16.43 -18.93 15.12
C GLY A 212 -15.89 -19.75 13.95
N ALA A 213 -16.46 -20.94 13.77
CA ALA A 213 -16.31 -21.65 12.50
C ALA A 213 -16.88 -20.75 11.40
N LYS A 214 -16.27 -20.79 10.20
CA LYS A 214 -16.91 -20.22 9.01
C LYS A 214 -18.34 -20.76 8.93
N THR A 215 -19.30 -19.91 8.58
CA THR A 215 -20.67 -20.38 8.36
C THR A 215 -20.66 -21.49 7.32
N LEU A 216 -21.62 -22.42 7.42
CA LEU A 216 -21.75 -23.48 6.42
C LEU A 216 -21.85 -22.88 5.01
N GLU A 217 -22.60 -21.79 4.86
CA GLU A 217 -22.68 -20.98 3.64
C GLU A 217 -21.29 -20.56 3.13
N GLN A 218 -20.46 -19.92 3.97
CA GLN A 218 -19.11 -19.49 3.59
C GLN A 218 -18.22 -20.68 3.18
N LEU A 219 -18.30 -21.80 3.90
CA LEU A 219 -17.55 -23.02 3.57
C LEU A 219 -17.99 -23.60 2.22
N CYS A 220 -19.31 -23.63 1.96
CA CYS A 220 -19.87 -24.06 0.70
C CYS A 220 -19.40 -23.15 -0.45
N ILE A 221 -19.49 -21.83 -0.30
CA ILE A 221 -19.05 -20.89 -1.34
C ILE A 221 -17.54 -21.02 -1.61
N GLU A 222 -16.71 -21.17 -0.58
CA GLU A 222 -15.27 -21.39 -0.77
C GLU A 222 -14.97 -22.72 -1.47
N LYS A 223 -15.76 -23.76 -1.21
CA LYS A 223 -15.66 -25.05 -1.87
C LYS A 223 -16.08 -24.95 -3.35
N VAL A 224 -17.15 -24.23 -3.62
CA VAL A 224 -17.63 -23.88 -4.98
C VAL A 224 -16.54 -23.14 -5.74
N ALA A 225 -15.97 -22.07 -5.19
CA ALA A 225 -14.89 -21.31 -5.83
C ALA A 225 -13.62 -22.17 -6.08
N LYS A 226 -13.31 -23.12 -5.19
CA LYS A 226 -12.20 -24.05 -5.37
C LYS A 226 -12.41 -25.00 -6.56
N HIS A 227 -13.66 -25.36 -6.84
CA HIS A 227 -14.07 -26.28 -7.90
C HIS A 227 -14.79 -25.56 -9.06
N HIS A 228 -14.49 -24.28 -9.27
CA HIS A 228 -15.15 -23.43 -10.30
C HIS A 228 -15.12 -24.02 -11.72
N ASN A 229 -14.13 -24.84 -12.06
CA ASN A 229 -14.04 -25.49 -13.37
C ASN A 229 -14.96 -26.71 -13.54
N ASP A 230 -15.51 -27.22 -12.45
CA ASP A 230 -16.36 -28.42 -12.42
C ASP A 230 -17.86 -28.04 -12.30
N ILE A 231 -18.17 -26.74 -12.35
CA ILE A 231 -19.53 -26.21 -12.17
C ILE A 231 -20.05 -25.73 -13.52
N ASP A 232 -21.22 -26.24 -13.91
CA ASP A 232 -21.89 -25.85 -15.15
C ASP A 232 -22.94 -24.75 -14.91
N GLU A 233 -23.65 -24.79 -13.78
CA GLU A 233 -24.65 -23.78 -13.38
C GLU A 233 -24.84 -23.75 -11.86
N PHE A 234 -25.31 -22.60 -11.33
CA PHE A 234 -25.67 -22.49 -9.91
C PHE A 234 -27.14 -22.82 -9.62
N GLY A 235 -27.99 -22.89 -10.65
CA GLY A 235 -29.44 -22.96 -10.51
C GLY A 235 -30.04 -21.69 -9.90
N ASP A 236 -31.19 -21.83 -9.24
CA ASP A 236 -31.91 -20.71 -8.63
C ASP A 236 -31.31 -20.30 -7.29
N LEU A 237 -30.32 -19.41 -7.33
CA LEU A 237 -29.77 -18.77 -6.14
C LEU A 237 -30.37 -17.37 -5.92
N PRO A 238 -30.64 -17.01 -4.65
CA PRO A 238 -30.95 -15.63 -4.28
C PRO A 238 -29.82 -14.67 -4.68
N GLU A 239 -30.18 -13.44 -5.07
CA GLU A 239 -29.23 -12.43 -5.55
C GLU A 239 -28.11 -12.14 -4.53
N ASN A 240 -28.45 -12.02 -3.24
CA ASN A 240 -27.48 -11.74 -2.18
C ASN A 240 -26.43 -12.86 -2.02
N VAL A 241 -26.80 -14.11 -2.33
CA VAL A 241 -25.87 -15.25 -2.31
C VAL A 241 -25.00 -15.22 -3.57
N LEU A 242 -25.59 -14.90 -4.73
CA LEU A 242 -24.88 -14.80 -6.00
C LEU A 242 -23.81 -13.68 -5.96
N GLU A 243 -24.15 -12.51 -5.42
CA GLU A 243 -23.20 -11.41 -5.19
C GLU A 243 -22.02 -11.87 -4.32
N ARG A 244 -22.30 -12.59 -3.23
CA ARG A 244 -21.25 -13.09 -2.32
C ARG A 244 -20.37 -14.17 -2.96
N ILE A 245 -20.93 -15.01 -3.83
CA ILE A 245 -20.15 -15.95 -4.65
C ILE A 245 -19.26 -15.17 -5.63
N ALA A 246 -19.79 -14.14 -6.29
CA ALA A 246 -19.03 -13.30 -7.22
C ALA A 246 -17.85 -12.61 -6.50
N GLU A 247 -18.06 -12.06 -5.30
CA GLU A 247 -16.99 -11.49 -4.47
C GLU A 247 -15.87 -12.49 -4.19
N ILE A 248 -16.24 -13.73 -3.82
CA ILE A 248 -15.26 -14.78 -3.50
C ILE A 248 -14.54 -15.24 -4.77
N PHE A 249 -15.23 -15.35 -5.90
CA PHE A 249 -14.62 -15.68 -7.20
C PHE A 249 -13.60 -14.61 -7.62
N SER A 250 -13.94 -13.33 -7.47
CA SER A 250 -13.03 -12.22 -7.69
C SER A 250 -11.84 -12.25 -6.73
N LYS A 251 -12.07 -12.43 -5.42
CA LYS A 251 -10.98 -12.52 -4.42
C LYS A 251 -10.02 -13.67 -4.69
N LYS A 252 -10.53 -14.81 -5.18
CA LYS A 252 -9.72 -15.97 -5.58
C LYS A 252 -9.13 -15.84 -6.98
N ARG A 253 -9.44 -14.77 -7.72
CA ARG A 253 -9.04 -14.52 -9.10
C ARG A 253 -9.43 -15.66 -10.04
N VAL A 254 -10.64 -16.17 -9.87
CA VAL A 254 -11.23 -17.23 -10.71
C VAL A 254 -12.45 -16.76 -11.51
N LEU A 255 -12.76 -15.46 -11.46
CA LEU A 255 -13.73 -14.82 -12.35
C LEU A 255 -13.08 -14.57 -13.71
N ASN A 256 -13.55 -15.26 -14.74
CA ASN A 256 -13.01 -15.28 -16.10
C ASN A 256 -14.15 -15.51 -17.12
N PRO A 257 -13.91 -15.47 -18.44
CA PRO A 257 -14.95 -15.64 -19.45
C PRO A 257 -15.87 -16.85 -19.26
N ARG A 258 -15.29 -17.99 -18.82
CA ARG A 258 -16.05 -19.21 -18.57
C ARG A 258 -16.92 -19.09 -17.33
N THR A 259 -16.33 -18.66 -16.21
CA THR A 259 -17.05 -18.59 -14.93
C THR A 259 -18.03 -17.42 -14.87
N LEU A 260 -17.85 -16.38 -15.70
CA LEU A 260 -18.79 -15.26 -15.85
C LEU A 260 -20.20 -15.76 -16.18
N LYS A 261 -20.31 -16.76 -17.07
CA LYS A 261 -21.59 -17.33 -17.51
C LYS A 261 -22.42 -17.89 -16.36
N LEU A 262 -21.78 -18.32 -15.27
CA LEU A 262 -22.47 -18.80 -14.06
C LEU A 262 -23.27 -17.71 -13.35
N PHE A 263 -22.92 -16.44 -13.59
CA PHE A 263 -23.55 -15.27 -12.97
C PHE A 263 -24.52 -14.55 -13.91
N LEU A 264 -24.70 -15.04 -15.15
CA LEU A 264 -25.58 -14.43 -16.14
C LEU A 264 -26.91 -15.18 -16.17
N ARG A 265 -28.00 -14.46 -15.92
CA ARG A 265 -29.36 -14.97 -16.17
C ARG A 265 -30.23 -13.86 -16.79
N PRO A 266 -31.17 -14.18 -17.70
CA PRO A 266 -32.01 -13.18 -18.37
C PRO A 266 -32.96 -12.41 -17.47
N ASP A 267 -33.30 -12.96 -16.31
CA ASP A 267 -34.20 -12.39 -15.31
C ASP A 267 -33.51 -11.45 -14.31
N LEU A 268 -32.17 -11.35 -14.34
CA LEU A 268 -31.42 -10.46 -13.46
C LEU A 268 -31.55 -9.00 -13.88
N ASP A 269 -31.79 -8.13 -12.90
CA ASP A 269 -31.71 -6.67 -13.06
C ASP A 269 -30.40 -6.08 -12.49
N SER A 270 -29.51 -6.94 -12.00
CA SER A 270 -28.27 -6.57 -11.33
C SER A 270 -27.14 -7.52 -11.70
N VAL A 271 -25.97 -6.96 -12.04
CA VAL A 271 -24.75 -7.72 -12.30
C VAL A 271 -23.57 -7.11 -11.57
N ALA A 272 -22.80 -7.95 -10.88
CA ALA A 272 -21.62 -7.54 -10.13
C ALA A 272 -20.40 -8.39 -10.45
N VAL A 273 -19.44 -7.78 -11.14
CA VAL A 273 -18.14 -8.34 -11.52
C VAL A 273 -17.05 -7.56 -10.76
N HIS A 274 -16.65 -8.07 -9.59
CA HIS A 274 -15.74 -7.35 -8.69
C HIS A 274 -14.26 -7.41 -9.08
N ASP A 275 -13.88 -8.25 -10.04
CA ASP A 275 -12.56 -8.29 -10.66
C ASP A 275 -12.70 -8.79 -12.11
N ALA A 276 -12.80 -7.85 -13.03
CA ALA A 276 -12.98 -8.06 -14.46
C ALA A 276 -11.65 -8.09 -15.23
N ALA A 277 -10.52 -8.22 -14.54
CA ALA A 277 -9.19 -8.14 -15.14
C ALA A 277 -8.87 -9.24 -16.18
N TYR A 278 -9.70 -10.29 -16.25
CA TYR A 278 -9.58 -11.38 -17.22
C TYR A 278 -10.67 -11.38 -18.30
N LEU A 279 -11.55 -10.37 -18.31
CA LEU A 279 -12.60 -10.24 -19.32
C LEU A 279 -12.11 -9.35 -20.47
N GLU A 280 -12.52 -9.69 -21.68
CA GLU A 280 -12.26 -8.99 -22.92
C GLU A 280 -13.58 -8.43 -23.51
N THR A 281 -13.48 -7.73 -24.65
CA THR A 281 -14.61 -7.04 -25.31
C THR A 281 -15.80 -7.97 -25.59
N GLU A 282 -15.55 -9.20 -26.03
CA GLU A 282 -16.59 -10.17 -26.36
C GLU A 282 -17.37 -10.62 -25.11
N ASP A 283 -16.72 -10.70 -23.96
CA ASP A 283 -17.33 -11.16 -22.71
C ASP A 283 -18.35 -10.14 -22.18
N TYR A 284 -18.04 -8.85 -22.29
CA TYR A 284 -19.00 -7.79 -21.94
C TYR A 284 -20.18 -7.77 -22.92
N THR A 285 -19.92 -8.01 -24.19
CA THR A 285 -20.98 -8.13 -25.21
C THR A 285 -21.91 -9.30 -24.86
N GLU A 286 -21.36 -10.47 -24.52
CA GLU A 286 -22.14 -11.63 -24.08
C GLU A 286 -22.92 -11.33 -22.79
N LEU A 287 -22.32 -10.64 -21.83
CA LEU A 287 -22.97 -10.22 -20.58
C LEU A 287 -24.23 -9.39 -20.85
N PHE A 288 -24.12 -8.32 -21.64
CA PHE A 288 -25.27 -7.45 -21.92
C PHE A 288 -26.27 -8.07 -22.89
N ALA A 289 -25.86 -9.04 -23.71
CA ALA A 289 -26.77 -9.80 -24.56
C ALA A 289 -27.66 -10.75 -23.73
N ASN A 290 -27.11 -11.35 -22.68
CA ASN A 290 -27.82 -12.30 -21.82
C ASN A 290 -28.62 -11.62 -20.70
N ALA A 291 -28.32 -10.37 -20.34
CA ALA A 291 -29.03 -9.62 -19.32
C ALA A 291 -29.43 -8.21 -19.84
N PRO A 292 -30.46 -8.09 -20.69
CA PRO A 292 -30.86 -6.81 -21.28
C PRO A 292 -31.66 -5.91 -20.33
N HIS A 293 -32.15 -6.42 -19.20
CA HIS A 293 -33.00 -5.68 -18.24
C HIS A 293 -32.22 -5.13 -17.04
N LEU A 294 -30.89 -4.99 -17.17
CA LEU A 294 -30.03 -4.52 -16.09
C LEU A 294 -30.35 -3.07 -15.70
N LYS A 295 -30.56 -2.89 -14.39
CA LYS A 295 -30.65 -1.61 -13.68
C LYS A 295 -29.38 -1.30 -12.90
N LYS A 296 -28.66 -2.32 -12.42
CA LYS A 296 -27.45 -2.18 -11.61
C LYS A 296 -26.28 -2.89 -12.27
N VAL A 297 -25.25 -2.13 -12.64
CA VAL A 297 -24.04 -2.64 -13.28
C VAL A 297 -22.82 -2.27 -12.43
N ILE A 298 -22.10 -3.29 -11.95
CA ILE A 298 -20.85 -3.13 -11.21
C ILE A 298 -19.74 -3.88 -11.94
N LEU A 299 -18.81 -3.14 -12.54
CA LEU A 299 -17.61 -3.70 -13.16
C LEU A 299 -16.37 -3.08 -12.50
N ARG A 300 -15.59 -3.89 -11.78
CA ARG A 300 -14.34 -3.46 -11.16
C ARG A 300 -13.15 -4.11 -11.82
N ASN A 301 -12.01 -3.43 -11.84
CA ASN A 301 -10.84 -3.79 -12.66
C ASN A 301 -11.22 -4.00 -14.13
N ALA A 302 -12.10 -3.16 -14.66
CA ALA A 302 -12.66 -3.27 -16.01
C ALA A 302 -11.70 -2.70 -17.06
N CYS A 303 -10.43 -3.11 -17.03
CA CYS A 303 -9.35 -2.53 -17.81
C CYS A 303 -9.51 -2.70 -19.33
N GLN A 304 -10.30 -3.69 -19.76
CA GLN A 304 -10.62 -3.96 -21.17
C GLN A 304 -12.03 -3.48 -21.57
N PHE A 305 -12.75 -2.78 -20.68
CA PHE A 305 -14.04 -2.20 -21.00
C PHE A 305 -13.84 -0.93 -21.83
N LYS A 306 -14.30 -0.97 -23.09
CA LYS A 306 -14.06 0.05 -24.12
C LYS A 306 -15.37 0.68 -24.59
N ASP A 307 -15.24 1.70 -25.43
CA ASP A 307 -16.36 2.39 -26.12
C ASP A 307 -17.42 1.42 -26.67
N GLU A 308 -17.01 0.46 -27.49
CA GLU A 308 -17.90 -0.53 -28.11
C GLU A 308 -18.73 -1.32 -27.08
N ASN A 309 -18.17 -1.57 -25.89
CA ASN A 309 -18.87 -2.26 -24.81
C ASN A 309 -19.91 -1.36 -24.14
N MET A 310 -19.58 -0.10 -23.90
CA MET A 310 -20.52 0.87 -23.35
C MET A 310 -21.64 1.17 -24.34
N GLU A 311 -21.33 1.34 -25.62
CA GLU A 311 -22.32 1.52 -26.69
C GLU A 311 -23.27 0.32 -26.77
N TYR A 312 -22.73 -0.90 -26.72
CA TYR A 312 -23.55 -2.11 -26.71
C TYR A 312 -24.45 -2.18 -25.46
N MET A 313 -23.91 -1.81 -24.29
CA MET A 313 -24.70 -1.69 -23.06
C MET A 313 -25.84 -0.67 -23.23
N LEU A 314 -25.57 0.50 -23.79
CA LEU A 314 -26.58 1.55 -24.00
C LEU A 314 -27.71 1.12 -24.95
N ASP A 315 -27.41 0.23 -25.91
CA ASP A 315 -28.38 -0.28 -26.87
C ASP A 315 -29.28 -1.38 -26.28
N LYS A 316 -28.70 -2.25 -25.44
CA LYS A 316 -29.41 -3.39 -24.81
C LYS A 316 -30.05 -3.04 -23.48
N CYS A 317 -29.28 -2.46 -22.57
CA CYS A 317 -29.66 -2.15 -21.19
C CYS A 317 -30.16 -0.71 -21.13
N ARG A 318 -31.47 -0.50 -21.28
CA ARG A 318 -32.05 0.85 -21.40
C ARG A 318 -32.47 1.48 -20.07
N ASP A 319 -32.39 0.74 -18.98
CA ASP A 319 -32.92 1.11 -17.67
C ASP A 319 -31.84 1.12 -16.58
N VAL A 320 -30.59 1.41 -16.94
CA VAL A 320 -29.48 1.49 -15.98
C VAL A 320 -29.69 2.67 -15.02
N GLN A 321 -29.80 2.37 -13.73
CA GLN A 321 -29.99 3.34 -12.64
C GLN A 321 -28.75 3.44 -11.74
N TYR A 322 -28.00 2.34 -11.63
CA TYR A 322 -26.76 2.25 -10.85
C TYR A 322 -25.63 1.80 -11.75
N LEU A 323 -24.61 2.66 -11.92
CA LEU A 323 -23.41 2.35 -12.67
C LEU A 323 -22.17 2.54 -11.81
N GLN A 324 -21.41 1.47 -11.62
CA GLN A 324 -20.11 1.50 -10.94
C GLN A 324 -19.04 0.91 -11.83
N LEU A 325 -18.07 1.75 -12.20
CA LEU A 325 -16.91 1.38 -13.00
C LEU A 325 -15.62 1.71 -12.25
N TYR A 326 -14.72 0.74 -12.19
CA TYR A 326 -13.36 0.94 -11.68
C TYR A 326 -12.35 0.52 -12.74
N ALA A 327 -11.38 1.39 -13.01
CA ALA A 327 -10.32 1.20 -14.02
C ALA A 327 -10.83 1.02 -15.47
N ALA A 328 -11.97 1.62 -15.81
CA ALA A 328 -12.53 1.65 -17.17
C ALA A 328 -11.89 2.78 -18.02
N ASN A 329 -10.56 2.76 -18.13
CA ASN A 329 -9.77 3.84 -18.73
C ASN A 329 -9.91 3.97 -20.26
N LEU A 330 -10.52 2.99 -20.93
CA LEU A 330 -10.63 2.91 -22.38
C LEU A 330 -11.99 3.39 -22.92
N VAL A 331 -12.83 3.97 -22.05
CA VAL A 331 -14.07 4.63 -22.44
C VAL A 331 -13.77 6.11 -22.67
N THR A 332 -14.01 6.61 -23.87
CA THR A 332 -13.75 8.00 -24.25
C THR A 332 -14.82 8.96 -23.71
N ASP A 333 -14.46 10.23 -23.59
CA ASP A 333 -15.36 11.31 -23.12
C ASP A 333 -16.61 11.43 -24.00
N ASN A 334 -16.48 11.16 -25.31
CA ASN A 334 -17.62 11.13 -26.23
C ASN A 334 -18.66 10.09 -25.83
N VAL A 335 -18.24 8.87 -25.48
CA VAL A 335 -19.16 7.80 -25.10
C VAL A 335 -19.75 8.04 -23.72
N TRP A 336 -19.01 8.65 -22.79
CA TRP A 336 -19.57 9.16 -21.53
C TRP A 336 -20.69 10.18 -21.78
N ASN A 337 -20.46 11.15 -22.65
CA ASN A 337 -21.46 12.15 -23.01
C ASN A 337 -22.71 11.51 -23.62
N GLU A 338 -22.56 10.52 -24.51
CA GLU A 338 -23.68 9.76 -25.06
C GLU A 338 -24.44 8.98 -24.00
N LEU A 339 -23.74 8.39 -23.02
CA LEU A 339 -24.39 7.71 -21.89
C LEU A 339 -25.30 8.67 -21.12
N PHE A 340 -24.81 9.87 -20.78
CA PHE A 340 -25.61 10.85 -20.03
C PHE A 340 -26.78 11.38 -20.85
N LYS A 341 -26.58 11.70 -22.12
CA LYS A 341 -27.66 12.17 -23.00
C LYS A 341 -28.75 11.12 -23.21
N ARG A 342 -28.39 9.84 -23.33
CA ARG A 342 -29.35 8.76 -23.61
C ARG A 342 -30.04 8.21 -22.37
N GLN A 343 -29.34 8.13 -21.24
CA GLN A 343 -29.81 7.42 -20.05
C GLN A 343 -29.67 8.21 -18.73
N GLY A 344 -29.14 9.43 -18.75
CA GLY A 344 -28.89 10.24 -17.56
C GLY A 344 -30.13 10.45 -16.69
N GLU A 345 -31.31 10.65 -17.28
CA GLU A 345 -32.56 10.86 -16.53
C GLU A 345 -32.92 9.69 -15.59
N LYS A 346 -32.48 8.47 -15.92
CA LYS A 346 -32.74 7.27 -15.11
C LYS A 346 -31.66 7.02 -14.06
N LEU A 347 -30.50 7.64 -14.22
CA LEU A 347 -29.32 7.39 -13.40
C LEU A 347 -29.50 8.00 -12.01
N GLN A 348 -29.35 7.16 -10.98
CA GLN A 348 -29.46 7.54 -9.57
C GLN A 348 -28.11 7.42 -8.85
N ASP A 349 -27.31 6.42 -9.19
CA ASP A 349 -26.00 6.16 -8.60
C ASP A 349 -24.93 6.06 -9.68
N LEU A 350 -23.95 6.96 -9.63
CA LEU A 350 -22.76 6.90 -10.47
C LEU A 350 -21.50 6.82 -9.60
N LYS A 351 -20.73 5.74 -9.77
CA LYS A 351 -19.48 5.51 -9.03
C LYS A 351 -18.34 5.23 -9.99
N LEU A 352 -17.52 6.23 -10.23
CA LEU A 352 -16.35 6.15 -11.09
C LEU A 352 -15.09 6.25 -10.25
N GLN A 353 -14.15 5.33 -10.51
CA GLN A 353 -12.89 5.32 -9.80
C GLN A 353 -11.74 4.87 -10.70
N TRP A 354 -10.57 5.52 -10.58
CA TRP A 354 -9.39 5.24 -11.42
C TRP A 354 -9.70 5.37 -12.92
N LEU A 355 -10.17 6.57 -13.33
CA LEU A 355 -10.33 6.95 -14.74
C LEU A 355 -9.24 7.96 -15.09
N ASP A 356 -8.00 7.47 -15.25
CA ASP A 356 -6.81 8.33 -15.31
C ASP A 356 -6.78 9.23 -16.56
N ALA A 357 -7.23 8.72 -17.71
CA ALA A 357 -7.15 9.41 -19.01
C ALA A 357 -8.52 9.77 -19.62
N ALA A 358 -9.61 9.41 -18.95
CA ALA A 358 -10.98 9.58 -19.40
C ALA A 358 -11.81 10.29 -18.33
N PHE A 359 -12.98 10.80 -18.72
CA PHE A 359 -13.93 11.46 -17.84
C PHE A 359 -13.41 12.79 -17.31
N ASP A 360 -13.63 13.84 -18.09
CA ASP A 360 -13.17 15.21 -17.84
C ASP A 360 -14.29 16.16 -17.37
N ASP A 361 -13.93 17.44 -17.19
CA ASP A 361 -14.86 18.48 -16.77
C ASP A 361 -16.08 18.61 -17.70
N ASP A 362 -15.89 18.55 -19.02
CA ASP A 362 -16.98 18.65 -19.99
C ASP A 362 -17.96 17.46 -19.87
N SER A 363 -17.42 16.27 -19.57
CA SER A 363 -18.21 15.07 -19.27
C SER A 363 -19.04 15.23 -17.99
N VAL A 364 -18.47 15.86 -16.95
CA VAL A 364 -19.17 16.16 -15.70
C VAL A 364 -20.26 17.22 -15.91
N GLU A 365 -19.99 18.25 -16.72
CA GLU A 365 -21.01 19.25 -17.09
C GLU A 365 -22.19 18.61 -17.83
N THR A 366 -21.90 17.76 -18.83
CA THR A 366 -22.93 17.02 -19.57
C THR A 366 -23.73 16.09 -18.65
N MET A 367 -23.05 15.41 -17.72
CA MET A 367 -23.68 14.58 -16.69
C MET A 367 -24.66 15.39 -15.84
N VAL A 368 -24.23 16.53 -15.32
CA VAL A 368 -25.07 17.37 -14.45
C VAL A 368 -26.30 17.89 -15.20
N GLU A 369 -26.16 18.21 -16.48
CA GLU A 369 -27.27 18.67 -17.33
C GLU A 369 -28.31 17.55 -17.60
N HIS A 370 -27.85 16.33 -17.88
CA HIS A 370 -28.73 15.24 -18.35
C HIS A 370 -29.09 14.20 -17.27
N ALA A 371 -28.45 14.24 -16.10
CA ALA A 371 -28.71 13.32 -14.97
C ALA A 371 -29.17 14.06 -13.70
N PRO A 372 -30.33 14.76 -13.73
CA PRO A 372 -30.81 15.55 -12.60
C PRO A 372 -31.22 14.70 -11.38
N ASN A 373 -31.51 13.41 -11.59
CA ASN A 373 -31.99 12.48 -10.57
C ASN A 373 -30.86 11.77 -9.79
N LEU A 374 -29.61 12.21 -9.96
CA LEU A 374 -28.48 11.64 -9.23
C LEU A 374 -28.63 11.86 -7.71
N VAL A 375 -28.69 10.74 -7.00
CA VAL A 375 -28.73 10.67 -5.54
C VAL A 375 -27.33 10.40 -4.98
N ARG A 376 -26.52 9.63 -5.69
CA ARG A 376 -25.14 9.29 -5.28
C ARG A 376 -24.16 9.51 -6.41
N LEU A 377 -23.17 10.36 -6.12
CA LEU A 377 -22.04 10.60 -7.01
C LEU A 377 -20.73 10.27 -6.29
N LYS A 378 -19.93 9.39 -6.87
CA LYS A 378 -18.57 9.10 -6.43
C LYS A 378 -17.61 9.25 -7.60
N LEU A 379 -16.72 10.21 -7.51
CA LEU A 379 -15.63 10.44 -8.47
C LEU A 379 -14.31 10.39 -7.70
N LYS A 380 -13.51 9.35 -7.93
CA LYS A 380 -12.25 9.17 -7.21
C LYS A 380 -11.10 8.83 -8.14
N LEU A 381 -9.99 9.55 -8.03
CA LEU A 381 -8.83 9.29 -8.88
C LEU A 381 -9.22 9.35 -10.38
N CYS A 382 -10.07 10.32 -10.72
CA CYS A 382 -10.40 10.70 -12.09
C CYS A 382 -9.55 11.92 -12.41
N ARG A 383 -8.39 11.75 -13.03
CA ARG A 383 -7.36 12.82 -13.05
C ARG A 383 -7.71 14.04 -13.89
N ARG A 384 -8.73 13.94 -14.75
CA ARG A 384 -9.17 15.01 -15.66
C ARG A 384 -10.28 15.88 -15.09
N ILE A 385 -10.75 15.63 -13.86
CA ILE A 385 -11.70 16.51 -13.17
C ILE A 385 -10.93 17.59 -12.40
N THR A 386 -11.37 18.84 -12.52
CA THR A 386 -10.78 20.01 -11.86
C THR A 386 -11.82 20.77 -11.04
N SER A 387 -11.50 21.99 -10.60
CA SER A 387 -12.45 22.89 -9.93
C SER A 387 -13.71 23.16 -10.76
N LYS A 388 -13.65 23.08 -12.10
CA LYS A 388 -14.84 23.21 -12.95
C LYS A 388 -15.86 22.11 -12.71
N SER A 389 -15.41 20.86 -12.59
CA SER A 389 -16.29 19.75 -12.20
C SER A 389 -16.95 19.99 -10.84
N ILE A 390 -16.23 20.56 -9.88
CA ILE A 390 -16.76 20.89 -8.55
C ILE A 390 -17.90 21.92 -8.65
N ASP A 391 -17.68 22.98 -9.43
CA ASP A 391 -18.71 24.01 -9.71
C ASP A 391 -19.92 23.44 -10.46
N ALA A 392 -19.71 22.50 -11.38
CA ALA A 392 -20.80 21.82 -12.06
C ALA A 392 -21.64 20.96 -11.10
N ILE A 393 -21.00 20.15 -10.25
CA ILE A 393 -21.67 19.26 -9.29
C ILE A 393 -22.55 20.04 -8.30
N ALA A 394 -22.16 21.28 -7.94
CA ALA A 394 -22.95 22.16 -7.07
C ALA A 394 -24.36 22.47 -7.63
N LYS A 395 -24.62 22.23 -8.91
CA LYS A 395 -25.94 22.45 -9.53
C LYS A 395 -26.93 21.32 -9.28
N LEU A 396 -26.47 20.14 -8.87
CA LEU A 396 -27.33 18.99 -8.57
C LEU A 396 -28.21 19.25 -7.34
N LYS A 397 -29.47 18.78 -7.37
CA LYS A 397 -30.49 19.12 -6.36
C LYS A 397 -30.94 17.96 -5.48
N HIS A 398 -30.57 16.73 -5.83
CA HIS A 398 -31.05 15.53 -5.16
C HIS A 398 -29.92 14.66 -4.57
N LEU A 399 -28.69 15.18 -4.55
CA LEU A 399 -27.55 14.47 -4.00
C LEU A 399 -27.72 14.25 -2.50
N ARG A 400 -27.60 12.98 -2.09
CA ARG A 400 -27.52 12.56 -0.69
C ARG A 400 -26.15 11.99 -0.34
N HIS A 401 -25.40 11.55 -1.34
CA HIS A 401 -24.11 10.91 -1.13
C HIS A 401 -23.09 11.43 -2.13
N LEU A 402 -22.15 12.24 -1.65
CA LEU A 402 -21.07 12.78 -2.45
C LEU A 402 -19.73 12.23 -1.98
N SER A 403 -18.90 11.77 -2.92
CA SER A 403 -17.56 11.30 -2.63
C SER A 403 -16.59 11.73 -3.72
N LEU A 404 -15.69 12.64 -3.37
CA LEU A 404 -14.73 13.23 -4.27
C LEU A 404 -13.32 12.92 -3.77
N GLN A 405 -12.47 12.48 -4.69
CA GLN A 405 -11.03 12.42 -4.51
C GLN A 405 -10.37 12.93 -5.77
N THR A 406 -9.73 14.09 -5.68
CA THR A 406 -9.03 14.73 -6.79
C THR A 406 -7.59 15.02 -6.38
N SER A 407 -6.71 15.06 -7.38
CA SER A 407 -5.33 15.56 -7.23
C SER A 407 -5.14 16.93 -7.88
N ALA A 408 -6.21 17.53 -8.39
CA ALA A 408 -6.20 18.89 -8.90
C ALA A 408 -6.25 19.88 -7.74
N GLU A 409 -5.57 21.01 -7.89
CA GLU A 409 -5.71 22.15 -6.99
C GLU A 409 -7.15 22.69 -7.10
N VAL A 410 -7.84 22.74 -5.97
CA VAL A 410 -9.23 23.22 -5.89
C VAL A 410 -9.30 24.26 -4.78
N PRO A 411 -9.52 25.54 -5.13
CA PRO A 411 -9.67 26.59 -4.12
C PRO A 411 -10.82 26.30 -3.14
N SER A 412 -10.61 26.59 -1.85
CA SER A 412 -11.59 26.39 -0.77
C SER A 412 -12.96 26.99 -1.09
N GLU A 413 -13.00 28.18 -1.69
CA GLU A 413 -14.24 28.88 -2.08
C GLU A 413 -15.17 28.01 -2.96
N ARG A 414 -14.61 27.13 -3.80
CA ARG A 414 -15.37 26.24 -4.68
C ARG A 414 -16.00 25.10 -3.89
N ILE A 415 -15.26 24.58 -2.91
CA ILE A 415 -15.71 23.52 -2.00
C ILE A 415 -16.78 24.07 -1.06
N VAL A 416 -16.58 25.27 -0.52
CA VAL A 416 -17.57 26.00 0.28
C VAL A 416 -18.86 26.22 -0.50
N ASN A 417 -18.77 26.70 -1.76
CA ASN A 417 -19.92 26.87 -2.63
C ASN A 417 -20.65 25.55 -2.90
N LEU A 418 -19.90 24.47 -3.19
CA LEU A 418 -20.45 23.13 -3.35
C LEU A 418 -21.25 22.70 -2.10
N ILE A 419 -20.65 22.79 -0.92
CA ILE A 419 -21.30 22.43 0.35
C ILE A 419 -22.53 23.32 0.61
N GLY A 420 -22.45 24.62 0.33
CA GLY A 420 -23.59 25.53 0.43
C GLY A 420 -24.75 25.16 -0.48
N CYS A 421 -24.48 24.60 -1.65
CA CYS A 421 -25.51 24.23 -2.61
C CYS A 421 -26.16 22.87 -2.33
N VAL A 422 -25.39 21.86 -1.87
CA VAL A 422 -25.88 20.47 -1.73
C VAL A 422 -25.92 19.96 -0.30
N GLY A 423 -25.25 20.62 0.64
CA GLY A 423 -24.97 20.11 1.99
C GLY A 423 -26.20 19.83 2.85
N ALA A 424 -27.30 20.56 2.64
CA ALA A 424 -28.52 20.43 3.44
C ALA A 424 -29.11 19.00 3.42
N ASP A 425 -29.07 18.34 2.25
CA ASP A 425 -29.65 17.01 2.04
C ASP A 425 -28.59 15.89 2.06
N LEU A 426 -27.31 16.22 2.23
CA LEU A 426 -26.25 15.21 2.26
C LEU A 426 -26.34 14.34 3.52
N GLU A 427 -26.38 13.03 3.30
CA GLU A 427 -26.23 11.98 4.31
C GLU A 427 -24.78 11.44 4.35
N THR A 428 -24.03 11.60 3.25
CA THR A 428 -22.62 11.23 3.14
C THR A 428 -21.84 12.31 2.40
N LEU A 429 -20.80 12.82 3.05
CA LEU A 429 -19.80 13.69 2.44
C LEU A 429 -18.42 13.04 2.62
N SER A 430 -17.68 12.95 1.52
CA SER A 430 -16.33 12.39 1.51
C SER A 430 -15.46 13.25 0.60
N LEU A 431 -14.57 14.03 1.20
CA LEU A 431 -13.59 14.87 0.52
C LEU A 431 -12.21 14.31 0.87
N GLU A 432 -11.52 13.74 -0.12
CA GLU A 432 -10.23 13.10 0.07
C GLU A 432 -9.19 13.79 -0.80
N HIS A 433 -8.03 14.11 -0.22
CA HIS A 433 -6.89 14.71 -0.93
C HIS A 433 -7.16 16.13 -1.47
N PHE A 434 -8.03 16.89 -0.80
CA PHE A 434 -8.19 18.33 -1.04
C PHE A 434 -7.17 19.09 -0.19
N LEU A 435 -5.94 19.19 -0.69
CA LEU A 435 -4.80 19.75 0.04
C LEU A 435 -4.99 21.24 0.38
N ASP A 436 -5.57 22.01 -0.54
CA ASP A 436 -5.77 23.45 -0.37
C ASP A 436 -7.01 23.82 0.46
N ALA A 437 -7.80 22.85 0.92
CA ALA A 437 -9.01 23.10 1.70
C ALA A 437 -8.66 23.62 3.10
N ASP A 438 -9.13 24.82 3.42
CA ASP A 438 -8.93 25.51 4.69
C ASP A 438 -10.13 25.41 5.64
N ASP A 439 -10.02 26.11 6.77
CA ASP A 439 -11.01 26.13 7.85
C ASP A 439 -12.41 26.56 7.38
N ASP A 440 -12.53 27.40 6.34
CA ASP A 440 -13.83 27.84 5.80
C ASP A 440 -14.65 26.64 5.28
N VAL A 441 -13.98 25.58 4.84
CA VAL A 441 -14.64 24.34 4.40
C VAL A 441 -15.29 23.63 5.59
N LEU A 442 -14.61 23.56 6.74
CA LEU A 442 -15.17 22.95 7.95
C LEU A 442 -16.33 23.79 8.50
N ASP A 443 -16.22 25.12 8.45
CA ASP A 443 -17.31 26.06 8.81
C ASP A 443 -18.52 25.91 7.88
N ALA A 444 -18.30 25.71 6.59
CA ALA A 444 -19.37 25.41 5.64
C ALA A 444 -20.06 24.08 5.98
N ILE A 445 -19.30 23.04 6.34
CA ILE A 445 -19.88 21.76 6.77
C ILE A 445 -20.70 21.95 8.05
N HIS A 446 -20.16 22.68 9.05
CA HIS A 446 -20.86 22.97 10.29
C HIS A 446 -22.21 23.65 10.01
N SER A 447 -22.19 24.72 9.20
CA SER A 447 -23.35 25.59 8.99
C SER A 447 -24.42 24.98 8.07
N GLN A 448 -24.02 24.22 7.04
CA GLN A 448 -24.94 23.77 5.98
C GLN A 448 -25.43 22.33 6.16
N CYS A 449 -24.59 21.44 6.69
CA CYS A 449 -24.93 20.02 6.78
C CYS A 449 -25.73 19.70 8.04
N ARG A 450 -26.92 19.10 7.88
CA ARG A 450 -27.82 18.76 9.01
C ARG A 450 -28.19 17.28 9.09
N ASN A 451 -27.88 16.50 8.05
CA ASN A 451 -28.29 15.10 7.91
C ASN A 451 -27.12 14.12 7.70
N LEU A 452 -25.87 14.57 7.87
CA LEU A 452 -24.69 13.74 7.66
C LEU A 452 -24.63 12.60 8.68
N ARG A 453 -24.52 11.38 8.16
CA ARG A 453 -24.22 10.16 8.92
C ARG A 453 -22.80 9.70 8.71
N LYS A 454 -22.21 10.03 7.56
CA LYS A 454 -20.84 9.69 7.21
C LYS A 454 -20.11 10.94 6.75
N LEU A 455 -19.06 11.30 7.47
CA LEU A 455 -18.14 12.36 7.09
C LEU A 455 -16.74 11.78 6.93
N ARG A 456 -16.16 12.02 5.76
CA ARG A 456 -14.74 11.83 5.53
C ARG A 456 -14.12 13.11 5.03
N PHE A 457 -13.07 13.55 5.70
CA PHE A 457 -12.22 14.65 5.28
C PHE A 457 -10.78 14.22 5.57
N SER A 458 -10.08 13.72 4.56
CA SER A 458 -8.79 13.03 4.76
C SER A 458 -7.72 13.52 3.81
N GLU A 459 -6.45 13.33 4.22
CA GLU A 459 -5.26 13.79 3.48
C GLU A 459 -5.31 15.31 3.26
N ASN A 460 -5.26 16.07 4.35
CA ASN A 460 -5.23 17.54 4.37
C ASN A 460 -4.26 18.04 5.44
N ASP A 461 -3.51 19.08 5.14
CA ASP A 461 -2.48 19.66 6.00
C ASP A 461 -2.63 21.18 6.13
N TYR A 462 -3.87 21.68 5.98
CA TYR A 462 -4.16 23.11 6.02
C TYR A 462 -5.16 23.49 7.12
N CYS A 463 -6.20 22.67 7.34
CA CYS A 463 -7.20 22.92 8.37
C CYS A 463 -6.58 22.86 9.78
N SER A 464 -6.98 23.76 10.68
CA SER A 464 -6.52 23.81 12.07
C SER A 464 -7.33 22.88 12.99
N ASP A 465 -6.75 22.49 14.12
CA ASP A 465 -7.48 21.73 15.16
C ASP A 465 -8.62 22.56 15.77
N ALA A 466 -8.47 23.88 15.82
CA ALA A 466 -9.51 24.80 16.28
C ALA A 466 -10.75 24.69 15.38
N ALA A 467 -10.59 24.69 14.05
CA ALA A 467 -11.71 24.52 13.14
C ALA A 467 -12.34 23.11 13.20
N PHE A 468 -11.55 22.06 13.48
CA PHE A 468 -12.13 20.75 13.79
C PHE A 468 -12.94 20.78 15.09
N ALA A 469 -12.47 21.48 16.13
CA ALA A 469 -13.22 21.64 17.37
C ALA A 469 -14.52 22.42 17.15
N ASP A 470 -14.47 23.52 16.41
CA ASP A 470 -15.63 24.34 16.05
C ASP A 470 -16.63 23.57 15.18
N LEU A 471 -16.15 22.72 14.27
CA LEU A 471 -17.00 21.84 13.47
C LEU A 471 -17.91 20.96 14.33
N PHE A 472 -17.40 20.40 15.44
CA PHE A 472 -18.16 19.45 16.26
C PHE A 472 -18.84 20.07 17.48
N THR A 473 -18.41 21.25 17.90
CA THR A 473 -18.99 21.97 19.05
C THR A 473 -20.36 22.52 18.67
N ASP A 474 -21.41 22.16 19.42
CA ASP A 474 -22.79 22.59 19.17
C ASP A 474 -23.28 22.37 17.72
N TRP A 475 -22.69 21.39 17.02
CA TRP A 475 -23.08 21.10 15.66
C TRP A 475 -24.50 20.55 15.62
N ALA A 476 -25.35 21.22 14.86
CA ALA A 476 -26.78 20.86 14.77
C ALA A 476 -27.06 19.60 13.92
N ASN A 477 -26.02 19.01 13.34
CA ASN A 477 -26.13 17.76 12.59
C ASN A 477 -26.43 16.58 13.50
N THR A 478 -27.04 15.53 12.98
CA THR A 478 -27.20 14.29 13.75
C THR A 478 -25.84 13.64 14.03
N PRO A 479 -25.66 12.91 15.16
CA PRO A 479 -24.43 12.19 15.45
C PRO A 479 -23.96 11.31 14.28
N LEU A 480 -22.66 11.42 13.95
CA LEU A 480 -22.07 10.63 12.88
C LEU A 480 -22.03 9.15 13.23
N HIS A 481 -22.23 8.31 12.23
CA HIS A 481 -22.06 6.85 12.30
C HIS A 481 -20.70 6.43 11.76
N ASN A 482 -20.09 7.22 10.87
CA ASN A 482 -18.77 6.99 10.31
C ASN A 482 -18.00 8.32 10.25
N ALA A 483 -16.83 8.35 10.88
CA ALA A 483 -15.91 9.47 10.87
C ALA A 483 -14.55 8.99 10.35
N ASP A 484 -14.02 9.68 9.34
CA ASP A 484 -12.74 9.34 8.72
C ASP A 484 -11.95 10.62 8.44
N PHE A 485 -11.01 10.92 9.33
CA PHE A 485 -10.13 12.09 9.29
C PHE A 485 -8.68 11.66 9.14
N ASN A 486 -8.45 10.53 8.46
CA ASN A 486 -7.09 10.02 8.36
C ASN A 486 -6.17 11.02 7.64
N SER A 487 -4.91 11.04 8.06
CA SER A 487 -3.87 11.87 7.47
C SER A 487 -4.22 13.37 7.45
N THR A 488 -5.09 13.84 8.35
CA THR A 488 -5.24 15.27 8.63
C THR A 488 -4.19 15.69 9.65
N ARG A 489 -3.12 16.34 9.20
CA ARG A 489 -1.99 16.70 10.08
C ARG A 489 -1.05 17.68 9.40
N ASP A 490 -0.25 18.39 10.19
CA ASP A 490 0.96 19.04 9.69
C ASP A 490 1.92 18.02 9.05
N VAL A 491 2.51 18.39 7.90
CA VAL A 491 3.45 17.58 7.12
C VAL A 491 4.88 18.13 7.19
N ASP A 492 5.16 19.13 8.04
CA ASP A 492 6.53 19.59 8.26
C ASP A 492 7.37 18.51 8.97
N ASN A 493 8.39 18.02 8.25
CA ASN A 493 9.35 17.04 8.76
C ASN A 493 10.46 17.68 9.62
N GLN A 494 10.64 19.00 9.54
CA GLN A 494 11.61 19.74 10.36
C GLN A 494 11.04 20.09 11.73
N ASN A 495 9.71 20.18 11.85
CA ASN A 495 9.00 20.39 13.09
C ASN A 495 8.13 19.18 13.48
N PRO A 496 8.72 18.07 13.98
CA PRO A 496 7.98 16.85 14.28
C PRO A 496 6.92 16.99 15.38
N LYS A 497 7.00 18.05 16.20
CA LYS A 497 5.99 18.37 17.22
C LYS A 497 4.77 19.09 16.65
N GLY A 498 4.89 19.61 15.43
CA GLY A 498 3.89 20.48 14.81
C GLY A 498 4.03 21.94 15.26
N PRO A 499 3.36 22.86 14.56
CA PRO A 499 3.27 24.27 14.92
C PRO A 499 2.62 24.50 16.29
N GLU A 500 2.73 25.72 16.82
CA GLU A 500 2.10 26.12 18.10
C GLU A 500 0.57 25.95 18.05
N GLN A 501 -0.05 26.33 16.94
CA GLN A 501 -1.43 26.00 16.62
C GLN A 501 -1.45 24.69 15.84
N PRO A 502 -2.00 23.60 16.38
CA PRO A 502 -1.99 22.31 15.70
C PRO A 502 -2.75 22.35 14.37
N ILE A 503 -2.15 21.77 13.33
CA ILE A 503 -2.78 21.57 12.02
C ILE A 503 -3.29 20.12 11.94
N GLY A 504 -4.47 19.96 11.36
CA GLY A 504 -5.24 18.74 11.26
C GLY A 504 -6.03 18.45 12.52
N LEU A 505 -6.70 17.29 12.54
CA LEU A 505 -7.36 16.79 13.74
C LEU A 505 -6.32 16.50 14.84
N ALA A 506 -6.34 17.28 15.91
CA ALA A 506 -5.52 17.12 17.10
C ALA A 506 -6.40 16.96 18.35
N SER A 507 -5.97 17.48 19.50
CA SER A 507 -6.55 17.10 20.79
C SER A 507 -7.94 17.68 21.02
N ASP A 508 -8.18 18.93 20.63
CA ASP A 508 -9.44 19.61 20.92
C ASP A 508 -10.52 19.17 19.92
N GLY A 509 -10.18 19.11 18.63
CA GLY A 509 -11.05 18.57 17.60
C GLY A 509 -11.44 17.12 17.83
N PHE A 510 -10.50 16.27 18.28
CA PHE A 510 -10.79 14.87 18.61
C PHE A 510 -11.76 14.74 19.79
N GLN A 511 -11.56 15.50 20.87
CA GLN A 511 -12.46 15.49 22.02
C GLN A 511 -13.86 16.02 21.64
N ALA A 512 -13.94 17.08 20.83
CA ALA A 512 -15.20 17.62 20.34
C ALA A 512 -15.95 16.59 19.45
N LEU A 513 -15.25 15.93 18.52
CA LEU A 513 -15.81 14.85 17.68
C LEU A 513 -16.44 13.74 18.53
N MET A 514 -15.71 13.28 19.54
CA MET A 514 -16.17 12.18 20.39
C MET A 514 -17.32 12.59 21.29
N SER A 515 -17.32 13.85 21.78
CA SER A 515 -18.42 14.42 22.55
C SER A 515 -19.71 14.52 21.72
N HIS A 516 -19.61 14.96 20.47
CA HIS A 516 -20.77 15.08 19.57
C HIS A 516 -21.27 13.72 19.05
N SER A 517 -20.37 12.89 18.52
CA SER A 517 -20.73 11.71 17.71
C SER A 517 -20.51 10.36 18.41
N GLY A 518 -19.73 10.31 19.49
CA GLY A 518 -19.23 9.05 20.07
C GLY A 518 -20.31 8.03 20.42
N GLN A 519 -21.50 8.49 20.83
CA GLN A 519 -22.61 7.60 21.21
C GLN A 519 -23.21 6.79 20.05
N LYS A 520 -23.09 7.28 18.81
CA LYS A 520 -23.64 6.62 17.60
C LYS A 520 -22.58 6.20 16.61
N LEU A 521 -21.32 6.57 16.85
CA LEU A 521 -20.22 6.27 15.96
C LEU A 521 -19.99 4.76 15.90
N SER A 522 -19.97 4.22 14.68
CA SER A 522 -19.74 2.80 14.40
C SER A 522 -18.34 2.53 13.85
N SER A 523 -17.76 3.53 13.17
CA SER A 523 -16.43 3.46 12.58
C SER A 523 -15.71 4.79 12.79
N LEU A 524 -14.50 4.73 13.33
CA LEU A 524 -13.59 5.86 13.50
C LEU A 524 -12.27 5.55 12.80
N ASN A 525 -11.83 6.42 11.90
CA ASN A 525 -10.50 6.38 11.32
C ASN A 525 -9.81 7.73 11.53
N ILE A 526 -8.81 7.73 12.38
CA ILE A 526 -7.96 8.90 12.69
C ILE A 526 -6.49 8.53 12.50
N ALA A 527 -6.21 7.56 11.62
CA ALA A 527 -4.85 7.16 11.32
C ALA A 527 -4.02 8.37 10.86
N SER A 528 -2.77 8.45 11.30
CA SER A 528 -1.83 9.53 11.03
C SER A 528 -2.23 10.90 11.59
N CYS A 529 -3.23 11.00 12.48
CA CYS A 529 -3.52 12.22 13.25
C CYS A 529 -2.50 12.35 14.40
N ARG A 530 -1.26 12.72 14.06
CA ARG A 530 -0.10 12.61 14.96
C ARG A 530 -0.10 13.60 16.14
N HIS A 531 -0.90 14.67 16.05
CA HIS A 531 -0.96 15.75 17.05
C HIS A 531 -2.03 15.52 18.14
N ILE A 532 -2.78 14.42 18.07
CA ILE A 532 -3.62 13.99 19.18
C ILE A 532 -2.70 13.58 20.33
N SER A 533 -2.85 14.26 21.47
CA SER A 533 -2.04 14.02 22.66
C SER A 533 -2.46 12.74 23.37
N HIS A 534 -1.55 12.17 24.14
CA HIS A 534 -1.86 11.03 25.02
C HIS A 534 -3.02 11.36 25.97
N GLN A 535 -3.02 12.57 26.55
CA GLN A 535 -4.08 13.01 27.46
C GLN A 535 -5.45 13.05 26.79
N ALA A 536 -5.54 13.52 25.54
CA ALA A 536 -6.80 13.53 24.80
C ALA A 536 -7.33 12.10 24.56
N PHE A 537 -6.45 11.15 24.21
CA PHE A 537 -6.83 9.74 24.14
C PHE A 537 -7.34 9.20 25.47
N MET A 538 -6.66 9.53 26.57
CA MET A 538 -7.05 9.08 27.91
C MET A 538 -8.36 9.70 28.38
N ASN A 539 -8.65 10.97 28.03
CA ASN A 539 -9.93 11.61 28.34
C ASN A 539 -11.08 10.95 27.58
N VAL A 540 -10.88 10.68 26.28
CA VAL A 540 -11.90 10.05 25.43
C VAL A 540 -12.11 8.59 25.83
N PHE A 541 -11.04 7.84 26.08
CA PHE A 541 -11.07 6.40 26.36
C PHE A 541 -10.67 6.08 27.80
N ASP A 542 -11.22 6.82 28.77
CA ASP A 542 -10.98 6.63 30.22
C ASP A 542 -11.62 5.35 30.79
N GLY A 543 -12.47 4.67 30.02
CA GLY A 543 -13.26 3.52 30.45
C GLY A 543 -14.50 3.87 31.26
N GLN A 544 -14.82 5.16 31.42
CA GLN A 544 -16.08 5.68 31.96
C GLN A 544 -16.97 6.21 30.83
N ASN A 545 -16.37 6.88 29.85
CA ASN A 545 -17.02 7.26 28.60
C ASN A 545 -17.26 6.01 27.75
N ILE A 546 -18.53 5.61 27.63
CA ILE A 546 -18.92 4.40 26.89
C ILE A 546 -19.41 4.77 25.49
N TYR A 547 -18.83 4.13 24.47
CA TYR A 547 -19.20 4.24 23.06
C TYR A 547 -19.87 2.94 22.59
N PRO A 548 -21.21 2.83 22.74
CA PRO A 548 -21.91 1.55 22.67
C PRO A 548 -22.01 0.95 21.27
N GLU A 549 -21.80 1.75 20.21
CA GLU A 549 -21.95 1.32 18.81
C GLU A 549 -20.62 1.22 18.06
N LEU A 550 -19.48 1.59 18.67
CA LEU A 550 -18.19 1.69 17.99
C LEU A 550 -17.60 0.29 17.75
N LYS A 551 -17.49 -0.10 16.47
CA LYS A 551 -17.07 -1.43 16.03
C LYS A 551 -15.67 -1.46 15.44
N THR A 552 -15.30 -0.42 14.71
CA THR A 552 -14.01 -0.36 14.02
C THR A 552 -13.28 0.93 14.31
N ILE A 553 -12.05 0.81 14.78
CA ILE A 553 -11.19 1.96 15.07
C ILE A 553 -9.86 1.76 14.36
N ASP A 554 -9.40 2.79 13.65
CA ASP A 554 -8.04 2.90 13.13
C ASP A 554 -7.34 4.12 13.73
N ILE A 555 -6.31 3.85 14.53
CA ILE A 555 -5.43 4.82 15.19
C ILE A 555 -3.97 4.62 14.75
N SER A 556 -3.75 4.06 13.57
CA SER A 556 -2.41 3.80 13.06
C SER A 556 -1.60 5.09 12.97
N PHE A 557 -0.30 5.04 13.27
CA PHE A 557 0.63 6.18 13.20
C PHE A 557 0.25 7.37 14.11
N CYS A 558 -0.47 7.10 15.20
CA CYS A 558 -0.70 8.05 16.29
C CYS A 558 0.36 7.80 17.39
N ASN A 559 1.50 8.49 17.29
CA ASN A 559 2.70 8.21 18.10
C ASN A 559 2.52 8.22 19.63
N HIS A 560 1.50 8.90 20.13
CA HIS A 560 1.19 9.00 21.57
C HIS A 560 0.31 7.85 22.10
N VAL A 561 -0.11 6.93 21.23
CA VAL A 561 -0.86 5.72 21.60
C VAL A 561 0.08 4.69 22.20
N ASP A 562 -0.26 4.21 23.39
CA ASP A 562 0.42 3.13 24.10
C ASP A 562 -0.57 2.03 24.53
N THR A 563 -0.08 1.07 25.31
CA THR A 563 -0.90 -0.03 25.85
C THR A 563 -2.06 0.45 26.71
N VAL A 564 -1.90 1.55 27.45
CA VAL A 564 -2.93 2.08 28.34
C VAL A 564 -4.09 2.64 27.53
N VAL A 565 -3.79 3.42 26.49
CA VAL A 565 -4.81 3.92 25.55
C VAL A 565 -5.58 2.77 24.91
N VAL A 566 -4.88 1.72 24.46
CA VAL A 566 -5.52 0.52 23.88
C VAL A 566 -6.42 -0.20 24.89
N ALA A 567 -5.99 -0.33 26.14
CA ALA A 567 -6.82 -0.90 27.20
C ALA A 567 -8.05 -0.04 27.50
N GLY A 568 -7.89 1.29 27.52
CA GLY A 568 -8.96 2.27 27.64
C GLY A 568 -9.99 2.14 26.52
N ILE A 569 -9.54 1.97 25.28
CA ILE A 569 -10.42 1.74 24.11
C ILE A 569 -11.26 0.49 24.31
N PHE A 570 -10.66 -0.62 24.74
CA PHE A 570 -11.39 -1.88 25.00
C PHE A 570 -12.44 -1.73 26.09
N LYS A 571 -12.16 -0.94 27.12
CA LYS A 571 -13.08 -0.69 28.24
C LYS A 571 -14.23 0.24 27.83
N SER A 572 -13.93 1.22 26.98
CA SER A 572 -14.88 2.22 26.49
C SER A 572 -15.78 1.71 25.36
N CYS A 573 -15.33 0.71 24.59
CA CYS A 573 -16.01 0.25 23.37
C CYS A 573 -16.49 -1.22 23.48
N PRO A 574 -17.66 -1.49 24.08
CA PRO A 574 -18.12 -2.86 24.34
C PRO A 574 -18.48 -3.67 23.09
N LYS A 575 -18.77 -3.02 21.95
CA LYS A 575 -19.07 -3.67 20.66
C LYS A 575 -17.88 -3.65 19.70
N LEU A 576 -16.67 -3.36 20.18
CA LEU A 576 -15.50 -3.30 19.31
C LEU A 576 -15.24 -4.65 18.65
N GLU A 577 -15.05 -4.65 17.34
CA GLU A 577 -14.75 -5.84 16.54
C GLU A 577 -13.31 -5.77 16.00
N ARG A 578 -12.83 -4.57 15.65
CA ARG A 578 -11.53 -4.35 15.02
C ARG A 578 -10.86 -3.08 15.52
N LEU A 579 -9.61 -3.20 15.97
CA LEU A 579 -8.71 -2.10 16.30
C LEU A 579 -7.44 -2.22 15.46
N VAL A 580 -7.12 -1.17 14.70
CA VAL A 580 -5.90 -1.08 13.89
C VAL A 580 -4.97 -0.04 14.50
N SER A 581 -3.73 -0.43 14.76
CA SER A 581 -2.74 0.33 15.51
C SER A 581 -1.33 0.17 14.90
N PHE A 582 -1.23 0.20 13.57
CA PHE A 582 0.09 0.12 12.90
C PHE A 582 0.96 1.31 13.27
N GLY A 583 2.27 1.11 13.42
CA GLY A 583 3.22 2.19 13.66
C GLY A 583 3.17 2.80 15.07
N ASN A 584 2.32 2.30 15.97
CA ASN A 584 2.28 2.73 17.38
C ASN A 584 3.24 1.86 18.20
N PHE A 585 4.51 2.25 18.22
CA PHE A 585 5.60 1.44 18.78
C PHE A 585 5.58 1.30 20.31
N ASN A 586 4.80 2.14 21.01
CA ASN A 586 4.64 2.11 22.47
C ASN A 586 3.54 1.12 22.93
N VAL A 587 2.86 0.46 21.99
CA VAL A 587 1.87 -0.58 22.30
C VAL A 587 2.60 -1.91 22.51
N GLU A 588 2.65 -2.36 23.76
CA GLU A 588 3.36 -3.55 24.20
C GLU A 588 2.51 -4.40 25.16
N GLY A 589 2.59 -5.73 25.06
CA GLY A 589 1.99 -6.63 26.06
C GLY A 589 0.46 -6.55 26.19
N VAL A 590 -0.26 -6.21 25.12
CA VAL A 590 -1.72 -6.05 25.15
C VAL A 590 -2.45 -7.39 25.37
N VAL A 591 -3.41 -7.39 26.28
CA VAL A 591 -4.41 -8.47 26.40
C VAL A 591 -5.63 -8.07 25.57
N VAL A 592 -5.91 -8.80 24.49
CA VAL A 592 -7.02 -8.48 23.59
C VAL A 592 -8.31 -9.15 24.09
N PRO A 593 -9.42 -8.41 24.28
CA PRO A 593 -10.69 -9.00 24.69
C PRO A 593 -11.26 -9.98 23.66
N LYS A 594 -11.98 -10.98 24.17
CA LYS A 594 -12.73 -11.92 23.35
C LYS A 594 -13.64 -11.18 22.36
N GLY A 595 -13.50 -11.49 21.07
CA GLY A 595 -14.31 -10.93 19.99
C GLY A 595 -13.61 -9.81 19.21
N VAL A 596 -12.52 -9.27 19.76
CA VAL A 596 -11.77 -8.15 19.18
C VAL A 596 -10.56 -8.66 18.39
N ILE A 597 -10.29 -8.01 17.26
CA ILE A 597 -9.06 -8.17 16.47
C ILE A 597 -8.21 -6.92 16.62
N LEU A 598 -7.00 -7.09 17.16
CA LEU A 598 -5.98 -6.05 17.20
C LEU A 598 -4.96 -6.28 16.08
N ILE A 599 -4.74 -5.28 15.24
CA ILE A 599 -3.88 -5.35 14.05
C ILE A 599 -2.77 -4.29 14.17
N GLY A 600 -1.54 -4.66 13.82
CA GLY A 600 -0.44 -3.71 13.62
C GLY A 600 0.47 -3.47 14.83
N VAL A 601 0.40 -4.31 15.86
CA VAL A 601 1.21 -4.16 17.07
C VAL A 601 2.61 -4.76 16.87
N PRO A 602 3.69 -3.96 16.94
CA PRO A 602 5.03 -4.40 16.52
C PRO A 602 5.74 -5.36 17.51
N LYS A 603 5.34 -5.41 18.78
CA LYS A 603 6.04 -6.18 19.85
C LYS A 603 5.19 -7.25 20.53
N ALA A 604 4.00 -7.55 20.01
CA ALA A 604 3.18 -8.67 20.49
C ALA A 604 3.69 -9.99 19.87
N LEU A 605 4.63 -10.67 20.55
CA LEU A 605 5.05 -12.07 20.32
C LEU A 605 4.90 -12.56 18.86
N ASP A 606 5.82 -12.18 17.97
CA ASP A 606 5.93 -12.71 16.59
C ASP A 606 4.68 -12.64 15.68
N THR A 607 3.64 -11.89 16.05
CA THR A 607 2.40 -11.78 15.27
C THR A 607 2.03 -10.34 14.98
N ILE A 608 1.81 -10.04 13.69
CA ILE A 608 1.34 -8.73 13.19
C ILE A 608 -0.07 -8.41 13.73
N GLU A 609 -0.77 -9.41 14.27
CA GLU A 609 -2.16 -9.32 14.73
C GLU A 609 -2.42 -10.26 15.92
N GLN A 610 -3.27 -9.83 16.85
CA GLN A 610 -3.68 -10.59 18.03
C GLN A 610 -5.21 -10.64 18.11
N ALA A 611 -5.76 -11.85 18.14
CA ALA A 611 -7.19 -12.08 18.36
C ALA A 611 -7.44 -12.45 19.81
N GLY A 612 -8.40 -11.79 20.46
CA GLY A 612 -8.73 -12.11 21.84
C GLY A 612 -9.40 -13.48 21.97
N ILE A 613 -8.84 -14.32 22.84
CA ILE A 613 -9.33 -15.68 23.14
C ILE A 613 -9.64 -15.89 24.63
N THR A 614 -9.31 -14.92 25.47
CA THR A 614 -9.51 -14.94 26.92
C THR A 614 -10.67 -14.03 27.29
N ASP A 615 -11.45 -14.41 28.31
CA ASP A 615 -12.37 -13.47 28.94
C ASP A 615 -11.54 -12.33 29.54
N PHE A 616 -11.87 -11.10 29.17
CA PHE A 616 -11.11 -9.93 29.60
C PHE A 616 -11.48 -9.64 31.05
N ASP A 617 -10.59 -9.97 31.98
CA ASP A 617 -10.80 -9.69 33.40
C ASP A 617 -10.63 -8.18 33.64
N LEU A 618 -11.75 -7.52 33.98
CA LEU A 618 -11.76 -6.10 34.32
C LEU A 618 -10.76 -5.77 35.45
N ALA A 619 -10.44 -6.73 36.33
CA ALA A 619 -9.47 -6.52 37.42
C ALA A 619 -8.02 -6.40 36.91
N VAL A 620 -7.64 -7.15 35.88
CA VAL A 620 -6.29 -7.07 35.28
C VAL A 620 -6.11 -5.76 34.53
N ALA A 621 -7.14 -5.31 33.81
CA ALA A 621 -7.14 -4.00 33.16
C ALA A 621 -7.15 -2.84 34.18
N ALA A 622 -7.86 -2.99 35.29
CA ALA A 622 -7.82 -2.03 36.39
C ALA A 622 -6.41 -1.92 36.99
N SER A 623 -5.68 -3.04 37.16
CA SER A 623 -4.30 -3.01 37.66
C SER A 623 -3.30 -2.31 36.73
N LEU A 624 -3.56 -2.30 35.41
CA LEU A 624 -2.77 -1.53 34.44
C LEU A 624 -3.10 -0.02 34.47
N MET A 625 -4.26 0.35 35.03
CA MET A 625 -4.73 1.73 35.18
C MET A 625 -4.56 2.26 36.62
N GLU A 626 -4.32 1.40 37.62
CA GLU A 626 -4.08 1.74 39.04
C GLU A 626 -2.96 2.78 39.25
N PRO A 627 -1.83 2.76 38.52
CA PRO A 627 -0.82 3.80 38.63
C PRO A 627 -1.32 5.21 38.23
N LEU A 628 -2.41 5.29 37.45
CA LEU A 628 -2.98 6.55 36.95
C LEU A 628 -4.13 7.06 37.81
N GLU A 629 -4.94 6.19 38.42
CA GLU A 629 -5.92 6.61 39.44
C GLU A 629 -5.21 7.23 40.66
N GLN A 630 -4.03 6.73 41.02
CA GLN A 630 -3.18 7.34 42.05
C GLN A 630 -2.56 8.67 41.61
N ALA A 631 -2.14 8.80 40.34
CA ALA A 631 -1.59 10.05 39.80
C ALA A 631 -2.66 11.16 39.64
N SER A 632 -3.88 10.80 39.25
CA SER A 632 -5.01 11.73 39.14
C SER A 632 -5.47 12.21 40.52
N ASN A 633 -5.56 11.31 41.52
CA ASN A 633 -5.89 11.69 42.89
C ASN A 633 -4.81 12.53 43.59
N MET A 634 -3.54 12.38 43.21
CA MET A 634 -2.46 13.24 43.72
C MET A 634 -2.49 14.67 43.15
N ILE A 635 -3.19 14.94 42.04
CA ILE A 635 -3.33 16.29 41.46
C ILE A 635 -4.49 17.06 42.12
N VAL A 636 -5.50 16.36 42.64
CA VAL A 636 -6.64 16.98 43.35
C VAL A 636 -6.23 17.47 44.76
N ASP A 637 -5.17 16.90 45.35
CA ASP A 637 -4.74 17.20 46.72
C ASP A 637 -3.64 18.28 46.85
N VAL A 638 -3.24 18.94 45.74
CA VAL A 638 -2.33 20.11 45.76
C VAL A 638 -3.11 21.45 45.66
N GLY A 639 -4.42 21.40 45.84
CA GLY A 639 -5.33 22.55 45.75
C GLY A 639 -6.30 22.69 46.92
N ALA A 640 -5.89 22.26 48.13
CA ALA A 640 -6.64 22.48 49.38
C ALA A 640 -5.80 23.26 50.41
#